data_AF-A0A5C3FBK5-F1
#
_entry.id   AF-A0A5C3FBK5-F1
#
_cell.length_a   1.000
_cell.length_b   1.000
_cell.length_c   1.000
_cell.angle_alpha   90.00
_cell.angle_beta   90.00
_cell.angle_gamma   90.00
#
_symmetry.space_group_name_H-M   'P 1'
#
loop_
_entity.id
_entity.type
_entity.pdbx_description
1 polymer ?
#
loop_
_entity_poly.entity_id
_entity_poly.type
_entity_poly.pdbx_seq_one_letter_code
_entity_poly.pdbx_strand_id
1 'polypeptide(L)'
;MRFWTAPALLGLLLPTPSALALWPQPAETVSGHGFVQVPATMTIDFASSVDLARVPHDLTAQIAQVSRSIQEQPMRPLEVDRGASWRASIASAPKLDKVEISIVQLLARHPDTCRGNKERPSKRSQAPLQGTGAASQPGGDDSHSRCSISHWATRTLSTQVANDRVEIDVSRPVSADLPPREAEAYELDIDSDGRPAQIRAYTALGALRALKTLQQLVYSLDGPGAGAGDRLRFVRDVPLRIKDRPAFPYRGLLLDTSRNFYSTRALEQLLDGMALVKLNQFHWHITDAQSWPLSFSKGAGDEDGIDLSLLAARGSYGSDMVYSEDDVRSVIAYAGRRGINVNLEVDMPAHLKSGVEDISLGGSDAPAASDAKMIACSDEDNWPSFAAEPPSGQLNLRPTNQSTGVPEHIAAFARAVLARTASLTPSPYLSSGGDEPNLGCWRADSERDIDESIMKPFMGVVTDALTKAGKRGMVWEEMAIKFPATGASLGEGSIVEAWTTPDNVGAILSSNPGTLLIHAPSTHFYLDCGFGGWLGANPQGQSWCPYVTWQKTYTFDPYAGTKTQAERARVLGGESALWSEQIDETNLQQRAWPRAASAAEVFWTGASYTAVGPGDQVGKHERNGTEALARFLDVRERLVSLGINAEPIQPLWCVLRRGRCNLPT
;
A
#
# COMPACT_ATOMS: atom_id res chain seq x y z
N MET A 1 -61.30 4.85 16.93
CA MET A 1 -61.22 4.65 18.39
C MET A 1 -59.81 5.04 18.85
N ARG A 2 -59.75 6.08 19.70
CA ARG A 2 -58.68 6.52 20.61
C ARG A 2 -57.22 6.57 20.09
N PHE A 3 -56.84 7.78 19.69
CA PHE A 3 -55.47 8.29 19.69
C PHE A 3 -54.88 8.24 21.11
N TRP A 4 -53.68 7.68 21.26
CA TRP A 4 -52.82 7.90 22.41
C TRP A 4 -51.64 8.78 21.97
N THR A 5 -51.68 10.03 22.35
CA THR A 5 -50.55 10.96 22.31
C THR A 5 -49.62 10.64 23.48
N ALA A 6 -48.49 9.99 23.21
CA ALA A 6 -47.39 9.94 24.16
C ALA A 6 -46.58 11.26 24.04
N PRO A 7 -46.18 11.88 25.16
CA PRO A 7 -45.39 13.10 25.11
C PRO A 7 -44.01 12.77 24.55
N ALA A 8 -43.60 13.51 23.51
CA ALA A 8 -42.24 13.49 23.01
C ALA A 8 -41.30 13.93 24.13
N LEU A 9 -40.66 12.98 24.80
CA LEU A 9 -39.44 13.24 25.55
C LEU A 9 -38.40 13.73 24.54
N LEU A 10 -38.13 15.04 24.57
CA LEU A 10 -36.89 15.60 24.04
C LEU A 10 -35.75 14.88 24.77
N GLY A 11 -35.27 13.79 24.19
CA GLY A 11 -33.98 13.25 24.56
C GLY A 11 -32.97 14.34 24.33
N LEU A 12 -32.43 14.92 25.40
CA LEU A 12 -31.17 15.62 25.35
C LEU A 12 -30.20 14.68 24.63
N LEU A 13 -29.87 15.03 23.39
CA LEU A 13 -28.73 14.48 22.68
C LEU A 13 -27.53 14.80 23.58
N LEU A 14 -27.15 13.85 24.43
CA LEU A 14 -25.84 13.85 25.04
C LEU A 14 -24.86 14.05 23.87
N PRO A 15 -23.98 15.06 23.91
CA PRO A 15 -22.96 15.20 22.89
C PRO A 15 -22.21 13.87 22.86
N THR A 16 -22.34 13.16 21.75
CA THR A 16 -21.49 11.99 21.51
C THR A 16 -20.06 12.49 21.66
N PRO A 17 -19.22 11.83 22.48
CA PRO A 17 -17.85 12.27 22.66
C PRO A 17 -17.23 12.50 21.28
N SER A 18 -16.61 13.66 21.08
CA SER A 18 -16.03 14.05 19.81
C SER A 18 -14.95 13.02 19.43
N ALA A 19 -15.35 11.98 18.69
CA ALA A 19 -14.41 11.15 17.97
C ALA A 19 -13.74 12.09 16.96
N LEU A 20 -12.48 12.42 17.23
CA LEU A 20 -11.62 13.11 16.28
C LEU A 20 -11.73 12.37 14.95
N ALA A 21 -12.03 13.08 13.86
CA ALA A 21 -12.20 12.47 12.56
C ALA A 21 -10.85 12.17 11.91
N LEU A 22 -10.07 11.32 12.59
CA LEU A 22 -8.76 10.85 12.19
C LEU A 22 -8.86 9.45 11.61
N TRP A 23 -8.10 9.23 10.56
CA TRP A 23 -7.97 7.94 9.90
C TRP A 23 -6.53 7.71 9.42
N PRO A 24 -5.83 6.65 9.87
CA PRO A 24 -6.27 5.70 10.88
C PRO A 24 -6.40 6.33 12.28
N GLN A 25 -7.20 5.71 13.13
CA GLN A 25 -7.32 6.01 14.56
C GLN A 25 -5.93 5.88 15.23
N PRO A 26 -5.44 6.93 15.93
CA PRO A 26 -4.15 6.86 16.57
C PRO A 26 -4.11 5.88 17.74
N ALA A 27 -2.91 5.34 18.02
CA ALA A 27 -2.68 4.38 19.09
C ALA A 27 -2.89 4.93 20.50
N GLU A 28 -2.67 6.23 20.72
CA GLU A 28 -3.04 6.96 21.94
C GLU A 28 -3.48 8.38 21.55
N THR A 29 -4.57 8.85 22.15
CA THR A 29 -5.06 10.23 21.94
C THR A 29 -5.68 10.78 23.20
N VAL A 30 -5.30 12.00 23.57
CA VAL A 30 -5.90 12.81 24.64
C VAL A 30 -6.37 14.11 24.01
N SER A 31 -7.64 14.46 24.19
CA SER A 31 -8.24 15.64 23.56
C SER A 31 -9.05 16.47 24.55
N GLY A 32 -9.14 17.78 24.29
CA GLY A 32 -9.99 18.72 25.01
C GLY A 32 -11.27 19.06 24.24
N HIS A 33 -11.77 20.27 24.46
CA HIS A 33 -12.98 20.78 23.81
C HIS A 33 -12.78 22.18 23.18
N GLY A 34 -11.54 22.66 23.12
CA GLY A 34 -11.18 23.98 22.61
C GLY A 34 -10.99 24.01 21.10
N PHE A 35 -10.68 25.20 20.60
CA PHE A 35 -10.28 25.45 19.22
C PHE A 35 -8.95 26.20 19.19
N VAL A 36 -8.21 26.08 18.10
CA VAL A 36 -7.17 27.03 17.68
C VAL A 36 -7.36 27.39 16.21
N GLN A 37 -7.11 28.64 15.87
CA GLN A 37 -7.13 29.12 14.49
C GLN A 37 -5.83 28.73 13.76
N VAL A 38 -5.93 28.39 12.49
CA VAL A 38 -4.78 28.11 11.62
C VAL A 38 -4.67 29.23 10.58
N PRO A 39 -3.83 30.25 10.81
CA PRO A 39 -3.71 31.37 9.88
C PRO A 39 -3.05 30.93 8.55
N ALA A 40 -3.28 31.71 7.50
CA ALA A 40 -2.65 31.46 6.19
C ALA A 40 -1.12 31.60 6.24
N THR A 41 -0.61 32.32 7.23
CA THR A 41 0.82 32.55 7.50
C THR A 41 1.46 31.47 8.37
N MET A 42 0.72 30.43 8.78
CA MET A 42 1.26 29.36 9.62
C MET A 42 2.44 28.67 8.93
N THR A 43 3.56 28.53 9.65
CA THR A 43 4.74 27.81 9.15
C THR A 43 4.86 26.43 9.79
N ILE A 44 5.45 25.50 9.03
CA ILE A 44 5.92 24.21 9.54
C ILE A 44 7.44 24.23 9.42
N ASP A 45 8.12 24.37 10.55
CA ASP A 45 9.57 24.53 10.60
C ASP A 45 10.21 23.42 11.43
N PHE A 46 11.51 23.24 11.28
CA PHE A 46 12.27 22.38 12.18
C PHE A 46 12.56 23.11 13.50
N ALA A 47 12.57 22.35 14.59
CA ALA A 47 13.06 22.84 15.87
C ALA A 47 14.53 23.26 15.76
N SER A 48 14.97 24.25 16.55
CA SER A 48 16.36 24.75 16.55
C SER A 48 17.42 23.70 16.90
N SER A 49 17.00 22.56 17.45
CA SER A 49 17.84 21.42 17.78
C SER A 49 18.16 20.50 16.59
N VAL A 50 17.44 20.66 15.47
CA VAL A 50 17.65 19.89 14.24
C VAL A 50 18.79 20.50 13.43
N ASP A 51 19.72 19.65 12.98
CA ASP A 51 20.75 20.02 12.02
C ASP A 51 20.15 20.06 10.60
N LEU A 52 19.85 21.28 10.13
CA LEU A 52 19.22 21.52 8.83
C LEU A 52 20.06 20.96 7.65
N ALA A 53 21.37 20.83 7.80
CA ALA A 53 22.23 20.27 6.76
C ALA A 53 22.04 18.75 6.56
N ARG A 54 21.33 18.08 7.49
CA ARG A 54 21.02 16.65 7.43
C ARG A 54 19.57 16.36 7.01
N VAL A 55 18.73 17.38 6.90
CA VAL A 55 17.34 17.22 6.51
C VAL A 55 17.28 16.76 5.05
N PRO A 56 16.62 15.62 4.75
CA PRO A 56 16.48 15.14 3.38
C PRO A 56 15.49 16.00 2.58
N HIS A 57 15.71 16.10 1.27
CA HIS A 57 14.88 16.92 0.38
C HIS A 57 13.42 16.42 0.30
N ASP A 58 13.20 15.12 0.36
CA ASP A 58 11.88 14.50 0.31
C ASP A 58 11.00 14.90 1.50
N LEU A 59 11.58 15.04 2.70
CA LEU A 59 10.89 15.59 3.86
C LEU A 59 10.53 17.07 3.69
N THR A 60 11.46 17.89 3.19
CA THR A 60 11.17 19.31 2.91
C THR A 60 10.05 19.45 1.86
N ALA A 61 10.06 18.60 0.82
CA ALA A 61 9.02 18.57 -0.18
C ALA A 61 7.66 18.15 0.40
N GLN A 62 7.63 17.16 1.30
CA GLN A 62 6.40 16.74 1.98
C GLN A 62 5.86 17.81 2.92
N ILE A 63 6.71 18.55 3.63
CA ILE A 63 6.30 19.70 4.43
C ILE A 63 5.62 20.74 3.54
N ALA A 64 6.25 21.12 2.43
CA ALA A 64 5.69 22.09 1.49
C ALA A 64 4.35 21.61 0.88
N GLN A 65 4.23 20.33 0.54
CA GLN A 65 3.00 19.73 0.03
C GLN A 65 1.87 19.78 1.07
N VAL A 66 2.15 19.39 2.32
CA VAL A 66 1.16 19.39 3.40
C VAL A 66 0.75 20.81 3.79
N SER A 67 1.71 21.75 3.88
CA SER A 67 1.41 23.17 4.08
C SER A 67 0.47 23.70 3.00
N ARG A 68 0.75 23.42 1.72
CA ARG A 68 -0.12 23.82 0.60
C ARG A 68 -1.52 23.20 0.73
N SER A 69 -1.59 21.90 1.01
CA SER A 69 -2.85 21.18 1.18
C SER A 69 -3.72 21.78 2.29
N ILE A 70 -3.12 22.09 3.45
CA ILE A 70 -3.81 22.74 4.58
C ILE A 70 -4.39 24.10 4.17
N GLN A 71 -3.69 24.84 3.30
CA GLN A 71 -4.14 26.15 2.86
C GLN A 71 -5.24 26.07 1.79
N GLU A 72 -5.14 25.13 0.85
CA GLU A 72 -6.02 25.08 -0.33
C GLU A 72 -7.32 24.29 -0.10
N GLN A 73 -7.29 23.27 0.77
CA GLN A 73 -8.41 22.33 0.88
C GLN A 73 -9.60 22.88 1.70
N PRO A 74 -10.82 22.90 1.14
CA PRO A 74 -12.02 23.38 1.80
C PRO A 74 -12.68 22.31 2.69
N MET A 75 -11.92 21.68 3.59
CA MET A 75 -12.49 20.67 4.48
C MET A 75 -13.44 21.31 5.49
N ARG A 76 -14.72 20.95 5.47
CA ARG A 76 -15.73 21.43 6.42
C ARG A 76 -16.16 20.30 7.35
N PRO A 77 -16.57 20.60 8.59
CA PRO A 77 -17.16 19.61 9.48
C PRO A 77 -18.38 18.91 8.86
N LEU A 78 -18.47 17.59 9.03
CA LEU A 78 -19.60 16.77 8.63
C LEU A 78 -20.78 16.88 9.63
N GLU A 79 -21.28 18.11 9.79
CA GLU A 79 -22.43 18.46 10.62
C GLU A 79 -23.50 19.17 9.77
N VAL A 80 -24.77 19.18 10.22
CA VAL A 80 -25.89 19.78 9.47
C VAL A 80 -25.64 21.23 9.08
N ASP A 81 -25.09 22.03 10.00
CA ASP A 81 -24.79 23.45 9.79
C ASP A 81 -23.37 23.68 9.23
N ARG A 82 -22.64 22.59 8.92
CA ARG A 82 -21.25 22.60 8.43
C ARG A 82 -20.29 23.38 9.33
N GLY A 83 -20.55 23.39 10.65
CA GLY A 83 -19.73 24.08 11.65
C GLY A 83 -20.04 25.58 11.80
N ALA A 84 -21.10 26.10 11.17
CA ALA A 84 -21.46 27.52 11.28
C ALA A 84 -21.68 27.98 12.72
N SER A 85 -22.25 27.13 13.58
CA SER A 85 -22.44 27.41 15.01
C SER A 85 -21.12 27.57 15.79
N TRP A 86 -19.99 27.07 15.28
CA TRP A 86 -18.69 27.19 15.94
C TRP A 86 -17.96 28.49 15.60
N ARG A 87 -18.44 29.27 14.62
CA ARG A 87 -17.73 30.45 14.07
C ARG A 87 -17.28 31.43 15.16
N ALA A 88 -18.15 31.76 16.11
CA ALA A 88 -17.83 32.71 17.16
C ALA A 88 -16.70 32.19 18.06
N SER A 89 -16.79 30.93 18.50
CA SER A 89 -15.77 30.27 19.31
C SER A 89 -14.43 30.20 18.59
N ILE A 90 -14.44 29.83 17.31
CA ILE A 90 -13.23 29.76 16.47
C ILE A 90 -12.62 31.16 16.30
N ALA A 91 -13.42 32.19 16.03
CA ALA A 91 -12.92 33.55 15.83
C ALA A 91 -12.27 34.13 17.09
N SER A 92 -12.70 33.70 18.28
CA SER A 92 -12.10 34.08 19.57
C SER A 92 -10.92 33.19 19.99
N ALA A 93 -10.66 32.08 19.30
CA ALA A 93 -9.63 31.13 19.69
C ALA A 93 -8.21 31.66 19.41
N PRO A 94 -7.18 31.24 20.18
CA PRO A 94 -5.79 31.56 19.89
C PRO A 94 -5.35 31.07 18.51
N LYS A 95 -4.33 31.73 17.94
CA LYS A 95 -3.76 31.34 16.64
C LYS A 95 -2.60 30.38 16.85
N LEU A 96 -2.60 29.28 16.11
CA LEU A 96 -1.46 28.38 15.96
C LEU A 96 -0.60 28.91 14.80
N ASP A 97 0.37 29.78 15.09
CA ASP A 97 1.20 30.40 14.05
C ASP A 97 2.33 29.48 13.56
N LYS A 98 2.68 28.43 14.31
CA LYS A 98 3.86 27.60 14.05
C LYS A 98 3.63 26.14 14.43
N VAL A 99 4.17 25.24 13.61
CA VAL A 99 4.40 23.83 13.94
C VAL A 99 5.91 23.57 13.93
N GLU A 100 6.43 22.95 14.97
CA GLU A 100 7.86 22.61 15.10
C GLU A 100 8.09 21.11 15.01
N ILE A 101 8.96 20.70 14.09
CA ILE A 101 9.33 19.29 13.87
C ILE A 101 10.69 19.01 14.51
N SER A 102 10.72 18.00 15.39
CA SER A 102 11.94 17.43 15.96
C SER A 102 12.09 15.97 15.53
N ILE A 103 13.18 15.64 14.83
CA ILE A 103 13.46 14.26 14.40
C ILE A 103 14.75 13.81 15.07
N VAL A 104 14.68 12.75 15.88
CA VAL A 104 15.81 12.29 16.72
C VAL A 104 17.07 12.04 15.88
N GLN A 105 16.94 11.36 14.75
CA GLN A 105 18.06 11.07 13.83
C GLN A 105 18.74 12.33 13.25
N LEU A 106 18.02 13.46 13.20
CA LEU A 106 18.49 14.71 12.59
C LEU A 106 18.94 15.76 13.61
N LEU A 107 18.90 15.45 14.91
CA LEU A 107 19.33 16.39 15.94
C LEU A 107 20.85 16.61 15.90
N ALA A 108 21.29 17.85 16.08
CA ALA A 108 22.71 18.23 16.00
C ALA A 108 23.61 17.50 17.01
N ARG A 109 23.06 17.10 18.17
CA ARG A 109 23.75 16.35 19.22
C ARG A 109 24.00 14.88 18.90
N HIS A 110 23.32 14.33 17.90
CA HIS A 110 23.43 12.92 17.50
C HIS A 110 24.47 12.77 16.37
N PRO A 111 25.14 11.61 16.24
CA PRO A 111 26.06 11.34 15.13
C PRO A 111 25.36 11.48 13.76
N ASP A 112 26.06 12.00 12.75
CA ASP A 112 25.51 12.03 11.38
C ASP A 112 25.49 10.60 10.81
N THR A 113 24.29 10.00 10.80
CA THR A 113 24.03 8.69 10.21
C THR A 113 23.39 8.79 8.82
N CYS A 114 23.15 10.00 8.33
CA CYS A 114 22.43 10.24 7.08
C CYS A 114 23.28 10.00 5.84
N ARG A 115 24.60 10.15 5.95
CA ARG A 115 25.53 9.88 4.85
C ARG A 115 25.92 8.40 4.83
N GLY A 116 25.77 7.73 3.69
CA GLY A 116 26.37 6.41 3.47
C GLY A 116 27.90 6.46 3.65
N ASN A 117 28.51 5.34 4.07
CA ASN A 117 29.97 5.23 4.02
C ASN A 117 30.41 5.48 2.58
N LYS A 118 31.27 6.47 2.34
CA LYS A 118 31.89 6.67 1.02
C LYS A 118 32.62 5.39 0.63
N GLU A 119 32.06 4.59 -0.26
CA GLU A 119 32.90 3.71 -1.08
C GLU A 119 33.88 4.62 -1.83
N ARG A 120 35.16 4.31 -1.73
CA ARG A 120 36.19 4.99 -2.52
C ARG A 120 35.80 4.84 -4.00
N PRO A 121 35.80 5.92 -4.80
CA PRO A 121 35.43 5.82 -6.21
C PRO A 121 36.36 4.83 -6.90
N SER A 122 35.80 3.73 -7.41
CA SER A 122 36.50 2.89 -8.37
C SER A 122 36.66 3.70 -9.65
N LYS A 123 37.90 3.81 -10.14
CA LYS A 123 38.17 4.48 -11.41
C LYS A 123 37.58 3.63 -12.53
N ARG A 124 36.45 4.02 -13.12
CA ARG A 124 36.19 3.75 -14.56
C ARG A 124 35.11 4.62 -15.19
N SER A 125 35.56 5.24 -16.29
CA SER A 125 34.89 5.89 -17.43
C SER A 125 33.71 6.85 -17.20
N GLN A 126 34.04 8.15 -17.27
CA GLN A 126 33.13 9.18 -17.76
C GLN A 126 32.88 8.98 -19.25
N ALA A 127 31.62 8.99 -19.67
CA ALA A 127 31.20 9.39 -21.01
C ALA A 127 30.05 10.42 -20.85
N PRO A 128 30.03 11.51 -21.64
CA PRO A 128 29.09 12.61 -21.44
C PRO A 128 27.77 12.36 -22.17
N LEU A 129 26.65 12.50 -21.46
CA LEU A 129 25.33 12.64 -22.09
C LEU A 129 24.97 14.14 -22.15
N GLN A 130 24.82 14.65 -23.38
CA GLN A 130 24.30 15.98 -23.70
C GLN A 130 22.81 15.89 -24.08
N GLY A 131 21.96 16.73 -23.46
CA GLY A 131 20.67 17.30 -23.93
C GLY A 131 19.53 16.34 -24.31
N THR A 132 18.25 16.56 -23.96
CA THR A 132 17.50 17.82 -23.95
C THR A 132 16.18 17.73 -23.14
N GLY A 133 15.92 18.73 -22.29
CA GLY A 133 14.63 19.45 -22.18
C GLY A 133 13.37 18.73 -21.65
N ALA A 134 13.25 18.59 -20.34
CA ALA A 134 11.95 18.56 -19.64
C ALA A 134 12.10 19.32 -18.30
N ALA A 135 11.07 20.08 -17.91
CA ALA A 135 11.11 21.00 -16.78
C ALA A 135 11.47 20.29 -15.46
N SER A 136 12.66 20.56 -14.95
CA SER A 136 13.13 20.06 -13.66
C SER A 136 12.37 20.74 -12.51
N GLN A 137 11.54 19.97 -11.82
CA GLN A 137 11.10 20.28 -10.45
C GLN A 137 12.34 20.39 -9.54
N PRO A 138 12.31 21.20 -8.46
CA PRO A 138 13.46 21.37 -7.56
C PRO A 138 13.57 20.14 -6.65
N GLY A 139 14.02 19.01 -7.19
CA GLY A 139 14.31 17.79 -6.44
C GLY A 139 15.81 17.63 -6.28
N GLY A 140 16.34 17.86 -5.09
CA GLY A 140 17.67 17.36 -4.75
C GLY A 140 17.64 15.82 -4.70
N ASP A 141 18.77 15.20 -5.05
CA ASP A 141 18.90 13.74 -5.08
C ASP A 141 19.13 13.19 -3.65
N ASP A 142 18.11 12.54 -3.10
CA ASP A 142 18.14 11.86 -1.80
C ASP A 142 18.48 10.36 -1.89
N SER A 143 18.78 9.83 -3.08
CA SER A 143 19.01 8.39 -3.29
C SER A 143 20.12 7.80 -2.40
N HIS A 144 21.02 8.65 -1.90
CA HIS A 144 22.12 8.29 -1.00
C HIS A 144 21.89 8.65 0.47
N SER A 145 20.80 9.34 0.80
CA SER A 145 20.49 9.74 2.18
C SER A 145 19.83 8.60 2.94
N ARG A 146 20.51 8.09 3.97
CA ARG A 146 19.97 7.08 4.91
C ARG A 146 18.92 7.65 5.86
N CYS A 147 18.66 8.95 5.82
CA CYS A 147 17.65 9.62 6.63
C CYS A 147 16.41 10.02 5.81
N SER A 148 16.42 9.81 4.49
CA SER A 148 15.28 10.12 3.62
C SER A 148 14.05 9.29 3.97
N ILE A 149 12.87 9.81 3.67
CA ILE A 149 11.60 9.08 3.79
C ILE A 149 11.69 7.80 2.95
N SER A 150 12.19 7.94 1.72
CA SER A 150 12.31 6.86 0.76
C SER A 150 13.19 5.72 1.28
N HIS A 151 14.33 6.02 1.90
CA HIS A 151 15.22 5.00 2.47
C HIS A 151 14.54 4.21 3.60
N TRP A 152 13.79 4.89 4.46
CA TRP A 152 13.05 4.23 5.54
C TRP A 152 11.87 3.40 5.02
N ALA A 153 11.24 3.82 3.93
CA ALA A 153 10.12 3.10 3.31
C ALA A 153 10.56 1.73 2.72
N THR A 154 11.75 1.66 2.13
CA THR A 154 12.24 0.48 1.39
C THR A 154 13.09 -0.46 2.26
N ARG A 155 12.96 -0.40 3.59
CA ARG A 155 13.70 -1.30 4.49
C ARG A 155 13.07 -2.69 4.51
N THR A 156 13.90 -3.70 4.77
CA THR A 156 13.43 -5.07 5.05
C THR A 156 12.36 -5.04 6.14
N LEU A 157 11.22 -5.64 5.84
CA LEU A 157 10.13 -5.78 6.79
C LEU A 157 10.53 -6.80 7.86
N SER A 158 10.04 -6.58 9.07
CA SER A 158 10.38 -7.42 10.21
C SER A 158 9.25 -7.38 11.21
N THR A 159 8.99 -8.53 11.82
CA THR A 159 8.01 -8.67 12.90
C THR A 159 8.58 -8.31 14.26
N GLN A 160 9.84 -7.86 14.32
CA GLN A 160 10.41 -7.28 15.54
C GLN A 160 9.58 -6.07 15.97
N VAL A 161 9.02 -6.16 17.17
CA VAL A 161 8.24 -5.11 17.81
C VAL A 161 9.07 -4.57 18.95
N ALA A 162 9.31 -3.25 19.01
CA ALA A 162 9.81 -2.64 20.24
C ALA A 162 8.65 -2.44 21.24
N ASN A 163 9.02 -2.12 22.48
CA ASN A 163 8.16 -1.95 23.66
C ASN A 163 6.72 -1.47 23.35
N ASP A 164 5.73 -1.96 24.10
CA ASP A 164 4.31 -1.69 23.81
C ASP A 164 3.92 -0.19 23.84
N ARG A 165 4.70 0.64 24.55
CA ARG A 165 4.48 2.08 24.69
C ARG A 165 5.25 2.90 23.64
N VAL A 166 4.55 3.86 23.03
CA VAL A 166 5.14 4.86 22.13
C VAL A 166 5.66 6.03 22.98
N GLU A 167 6.93 5.98 23.35
CA GLU A 167 7.62 7.14 23.92
C GLU A 167 8.84 7.44 23.05
N ILE A 168 8.87 8.63 22.44
CA ILE A 168 10.00 9.06 21.62
C ILE A 168 11.12 9.55 22.55
N ASP A 169 12.08 8.67 22.82
CA ASP A 169 13.25 9.00 23.62
C ASP A 169 14.28 9.76 22.77
N VAL A 170 14.25 11.09 22.90
CA VAL A 170 15.19 11.98 22.20
C VAL A 170 16.64 11.86 22.67
N SER A 171 16.89 11.17 23.79
CA SER A 171 18.24 10.87 24.29
C SER A 171 18.85 9.63 23.63
N ARG A 172 18.02 8.71 23.13
CA ARG A 172 18.47 7.48 22.47
C ARG A 172 18.88 7.76 21.02
N PRO A 173 20.07 7.32 20.57
CA PRO A 173 20.43 7.41 19.15
C PRO A 173 19.54 6.49 18.32
N VAL A 174 19.17 6.96 17.13
CA VAL A 174 18.46 6.12 16.15
C VAL A 174 19.47 5.21 15.48
N SER A 175 19.29 3.90 15.69
CA SER A 175 20.18 2.89 15.16
C SER A 175 19.73 2.40 13.78
N ALA A 176 20.67 1.85 13.01
CA ALA A 176 20.37 1.30 11.68
C ALA A 176 19.46 0.07 11.74
N ASP A 177 19.23 -0.53 12.91
CA ASP A 177 18.34 -1.65 13.17
C ASP A 177 17.04 -1.21 13.87
N LEU A 178 16.71 0.10 13.89
CA LEU A 178 15.41 0.56 14.38
C LEU A 178 14.30 -0.25 13.68
N PRO A 179 13.40 -0.91 14.43
CA PRO A 179 12.43 -1.78 13.79
C PRO A 179 11.43 -0.99 12.94
N PRO A 180 10.84 -1.59 11.89
CA PRO A 180 10.04 -0.86 10.91
C PRO A 180 8.85 -0.11 11.50
N ARG A 181 8.19 -0.68 12.53
CA ARG A 181 7.04 -0.03 13.18
C ARG A 181 7.45 1.24 13.93
N GLU A 182 8.58 1.20 14.62
CA GLU A 182 9.13 2.33 15.38
C GLU A 182 9.70 3.41 14.46
N ALA A 183 10.16 3.04 13.26
CA ALA A 183 10.55 4.01 12.24
C ALA A 183 9.38 4.91 11.81
N GLU A 184 8.15 4.41 11.88
CA GLU A 184 6.92 5.14 11.55
C GLU A 184 6.27 5.84 12.75
N ALA A 185 6.83 5.70 13.96
CA ALA A 185 6.27 6.25 15.19
C ALA A 185 6.43 7.77 15.29
N TYR A 186 5.43 8.44 15.86
CA TYR A 186 5.44 9.88 16.09
C TYR A 186 4.59 10.31 17.30
N GLU A 187 4.88 11.52 17.79
CA GLU A 187 4.04 12.28 18.71
C GLU A 187 3.61 13.59 18.04
N LEU A 188 2.36 14.03 18.26
CA LEU A 188 1.83 15.31 17.83
C LEU A 188 1.07 15.99 18.98
N ASP A 189 1.56 17.14 19.43
CA ASP A 189 0.95 17.94 20.49
C ASP A 189 0.50 19.30 19.94
N ILE A 190 -0.78 19.64 20.14
CA ILE A 190 -1.39 20.93 19.82
C ILE A 190 -2.06 21.45 21.08
N ASP A 191 -1.59 22.57 21.63
CA ASP A 191 -2.20 23.16 22.84
C ASP A 191 -3.38 24.08 22.49
N SER A 192 -4.14 24.49 23.50
CA SER A 192 -5.24 25.46 23.36
C SER A 192 -4.80 26.91 23.55
N ASP A 193 -3.56 27.16 23.96
CA ASP A 193 -3.02 28.51 24.23
C ASP A 193 -2.40 29.21 23.01
N GLY A 194 -2.30 28.53 21.87
CA GLY A 194 -1.71 29.05 20.63
C GLY A 194 -0.18 28.94 20.54
N ARG A 195 0.48 28.31 21.51
CA ARG A 195 1.92 28.01 21.40
C ARG A 195 2.22 27.08 20.22
N PRO A 196 3.48 27.02 19.74
CA PRO A 196 3.83 26.16 18.62
C PRO A 196 3.45 24.70 18.87
N ALA A 197 2.72 24.10 17.92
CA ALA A 197 2.44 22.67 17.94
C ALA A 197 3.75 21.90 17.73
N GLN A 198 3.87 20.71 18.32
CA GLN A 198 5.11 19.94 18.32
C GLN A 198 4.88 18.60 17.61
N ILE A 199 5.72 18.30 16.63
CA ILE A 199 5.86 16.98 16.03
C ILE A 199 7.19 16.39 16.49
N ARG A 200 7.16 15.17 17.03
CA ARG A 200 8.37 14.41 17.39
C ARG A 200 8.36 13.05 16.73
N ALA A 201 9.48 12.64 16.16
CA ALA A 201 9.63 11.32 15.55
C ALA A 201 11.06 10.81 15.63
N TYR A 202 11.27 9.50 15.51
CA TYR A 202 12.62 8.95 15.36
C TYR A 202 13.22 9.29 14.00
N THR A 203 12.42 9.18 12.93
CA THR A 203 12.86 9.26 11.53
C THR A 203 12.04 10.28 10.73
N ALA A 204 12.48 10.60 9.51
CA ALA A 204 11.70 11.40 8.56
C ALA A 204 10.37 10.72 8.16
N LEU A 205 10.33 9.39 8.13
CA LEU A 205 9.10 8.64 7.83
C LEU A 205 8.05 8.81 8.93
N GLY A 206 8.43 8.74 10.21
CA GLY A 206 7.53 9.03 11.33
C GLY A 206 7.01 10.48 11.28
N ALA A 207 7.88 11.44 10.96
CA ALA A 207 7.46 12.84 10.78
C ALA A 207 6.46 13.00 9.61
N LEU A 208 6.63 12.27 8.51
CA LEU A 208 5.64 12.23 7.44
C LEU A 208 4.29 11.71 7.94
N ARG A 209 4.25 10.64 8.75
CA ARG A 209 3.00 10.12 9.32
C ARG A 209 2.31 11.17 10.21
N ALA A 210 3.07 11.90 11.00
CA ALA A 210 2.56 13.03 11.79
C ALA A 210 1.98 14.15 10.92
N LEU A 211 2.66 14.51 9.82
CA LEU A 211 2.20 15.53 8.89
C LEU A 211 0.88 15.14 8.21
N LYS A 212 0.69 13.87 7.84
CA LYS A 212 -0.60 13.38 7.29
C LYS A 212 -1.70 13.41 8.35
N THR A 213 -1.40 13.14 9.62
CA THR A 213 -2.35 13.32 10.72
C THR A 213 -2.70 14.80 10.93
N LEU A 214 -1.71 15.70 10.93
CA LEU A 214 -1.94 17.16 11.01
C LEU A 214 -2.84 17.66 9.88
N GLN A 215 -2.61 17.20 8.65
CA GLN A 215 -3.45 17.52 7.49
C GLN A 215 -4.92 17.15 7.72
N GLN A 216 -5.21 16.07 8.45
CA GLN A 216 -6.57 15.65 8.78
C GLN A 216 -7.20 16.45 9.93
N LEU A 217 -6.42 17.19 10.71
CA LEU A 217 -6.96 17.96 11.84
C LEU A 217 -7.49 19.33 11.44
N VAL A 218 -7.10 19.85 10.27
CA VAL A 218 -7.49 21.18 9.82
C VAL A 218 -8.84 21.13 9.10
N TYR A 219 -9.75 21.97 9.58
CA TYR A 219 -11.03 22.29 8.96
C TYR A 219 -11.06 23.76 8.57
N SER A 220 -12.06 24.15 7.79
CA SER A 220 -12.26 25.51 7.29
C SER A 220 -13.75 25.84 7.25
N LEU A 221 -14.07 27.10 7.56
CA LEU A 221 -15.36 27.73 7.27
C LEU A 221 -15.14 28.85 6.24
N ASP A 222 -16.13 29.11 5.40
CA ASP A 222 -16.09 30.28 4.50
C ASP A 222 -15.97 31.56 5.33
N GLY A 223 -15.19 32.54 4.87
CA GLY A 223 -15.09 33.85 5.51
C GLY A 223 -16.40 34.65 5.42
N PRO A 224 -16.54 35.73 6.20
CA PRO A 224 -17.68 36.64 6.08
C PRO A 224 -17.73 37.36 4.72
N GLY A 225 -16.60 37.47 4.01
CA GLY A 225 -16.51 38.01 2.65
C GLY A 225 -16.46 36.90 1.59
N ALA A 226 -17.29 37.01 0.55
CA ALA A 226 -17.46 36.01 -0.51
C ALA A 226 -16.28 35.89 -1.51
N GLY A 227 -15.04 36.02 -1.04
CA GLY A 227 -13.82 35.82 -1.84
C GLY A 227 -13.14 34.49 -1.49
N ALA A 228 -12.64 33.77 -2.50
CA ALA A 228 -12.01 32.46 -2.35
C ALA A 228 -10.77 32.40 -1.41
N GLY A 229 -10.24 33.55 -0.97
CA GLY A 229 -9.05 33.66 -0.13
C GLY A 229 -9.31 33.86 1.38
N ASP A 230 -10.53 34.20 1.79
CA ASP A 230 -10.84 34.47 3.21
C ASP A 230 -11.54 33.24 3.80
N ARG A 231 -10.77 32.29 4.35
CA ARG A 231 -11.31 31.09 5.03
C ARG A 231 -10.85 31.09 6.48
N LEU A 232 -11.78 30.86 7.40
CA LEU A 232 -11.46 30.65 8.81
C LEU A 232 -11.07 29.19 9.01
N ARG A 233 -9.77 28.90 9.03
CA ARG A 233 -9.23 27.56 9.26
C ARG A 233 -8.97 27.33 10.74
N PHE A 234 -9.16 26.10 11.20
CA PHE A 234 -9.05 25.77 12.61
C PHE A 234 -8.78 24.29 12.85
N VAL A 235 -8.24 24.01 14.05
CA VAL A 235 -8.23 22.68 14.68
C VAL A 235 -9.21 22.72 15.87
N ARG A 236 -9.93 21.63 16.08
CA ARG A 236 -10.88 21.45 17.20
C ARG A 236 -10.36 20.43 18.21
N ASP A 237 -11.04 20.33 19.34
CA ASP A 237 -10.78 19.37 20.42
C ASP A 237 -9.36 19.52 21.03
N VAL A 238 -8.84 20.75 21.09
CA VAL A 238 -7.57 21.09 21.76
C VAL A 238 -7.75 21.34 23.28
N PRO A 239 -6.73 21.12 24.13
CA PRO A 239 -5.41 20.58 23.80
C PRO A 239 -5.53 19.13 23.29
N LEU A 240 -4.75 18.81 22.27
CA LEU A 240 -4.73 17.53 21.58
C LEU A 240 -3.32 16.96 21.67
N ARG A 241 -3.19 15.74 22.19
CA ARG A 241 -1.94 14.98 22.26
C ARG A 241 -2.16 13.63 21.60
N ILE A 242 -1.32 13.32 20.63
CA ILE A 242 -1.35 12.07 19.87
C ILE A 242 0.00 11.39 20.02
N LYS A 243 -0.01 10.10 20.33
CA LYS A 243 1.15 9.22 20.20
C LYS A 243 0.74 8.05 19.35
N ASP A 244 1.53 7.74 18.33
CA ASP A 244 1.04 6.84 17.29
C ASP A 244 2.15 6.07 16.59
N ARG A 245 1.82 4.85 16.18
CA ARG A 245 2.65 3.94 15.39
C ARG A 245 1.76 2.83 14.82
N PRO A 246 2.14 2.19 13.70
CA PRO A 246 1.39 1.05 13.19
C PRO A 246 1.55 -0.20 14.06
N ALA A 247 0.52 -1.04 14.09
CA ALA A 247 0.51 -2.38 14.67
C ALA A 247 1.26 -3.39 13.79
N PHE A 248 1.18 -3.22 12.47
CA PHE A 248 1.77 -4.13 11.49
C PHE A 248 2.69 -3.39 10.51
N PRO A 249 3.87 -3.94 10.17
CA PRO A 249 4.82 -3.32 9.25
C PRO A 249 4.37 -3.35 7.78
N TYR A 250 3.48 -4.26 7.38
CA TYR A 250 2.95 -4.37 6.01
C TYR A 250 1.49 -3.90 5.95
N ARG A 251 1.20 -2.86 5.17
CA ARG A 251 -0.14 -2.32 4.95
C ARG A 251 -0.30 -2.00 3.47
N GLY A 252 -0.90 -2.94 2.75
CA GLY A 252 -0.81 -3.05 1.31
C GLY A 252 -2.02 -2.58 0.51
N LEU A 253 -1.76 -2.28 -0.76
CA LEU A 253 -2.75 -2.19 -1.83
C LEU A 253 -2.13 -2.81 -3.09
N LEU A 254 -2.73 -3.88 -3.60
CA LEU A 254 -2.41 -4.47 -4.89
C LEU A 254 -3.19 -3.76 -5.99
N LEU A 255 -2.51 -3.42 -7.09
CA LEU A 255 -3.14 -3.03 -8.34
C LEU A 255 -2.62 -3.91 -9.48
N ASP A 256 -3.55 -4.58 -10.15
CA ASP A 256 -3.35 -5.23 -11.43
C ASP A 256 -3.40 -4.18 -12.55
N THR A 257 -2.31 -4.09 -13.31
CA THR A 257 -2.16 -3.19 -14.46
C THR A 257 -1.98 -3.94 -15.79
N SER A 258 -2.20 -5.25 -15.76
CA SER A 258 -2.10 -6.12 -16.92
C SER A 258 -3.46 -6.35 -17.56
N ARG A 259 -4.50 -6.69 -16.79
CA ARG A 259 -5.86 -6.89 -17.36
C ARG A 259 -6.40 -5.62 -18.01
N ASN A 260 -6.02 -4.46 -17.48
CA ASN A 260 -6.25 -3.15 -18.07
C ASN A 260 -5.09 -2.21 -17.73
N PHE A 261 -4.77 -1.31 -18.65
CA PHE A 261 -3.66 -0.36 -18.50
C PHE A 261 -4.06 0.91 -17.73
N TYR A 262 -3.08 1.49 -17.03
CA TYR A 262 -3.23 2.75 -16.29
C TYR A 262 -2.05 3.69 -16.57
N SER A 263 -2.29 4.97 -16.79
CA SER A 263 -1.23 5.97 -16.88
C SER A 263 -0.47 6.11 -15.56
N THR A 264 0.79 6.53 -15.63
CA THR A 264 1.60 6.86 -14.44
C THR A 264 0.93 7.89 -13.54
N ARG A 265 0.16 8.82 -14.11
CA ARG A 265 -0.62 9.80 -13.35
C ARG A 265 -1.71 9.15 -12.50
N ALA A 266 -2.41 8.13 -13.03
CA ALA A 266 -3.42 7.41 -12.26
C ALA A 266 -2.78 6.63 -11.09
N LEU A 267 -1.60 6.04 -11.31
CA LEU A 267 -0.81 5.39 -10.27
C LEU A 267 -0.38 6.39 -9.19
N GLU A 268 0.14 7.56 -9.58
CA GLU A 268 0.51 8.64 -8.65
C GLU A 268 -0.68 9.11 -7.81
N GLN A 269 -1.87 9.24 -8.40
CA GLN A 269 -3.08 9.62 -7.69
C GLN A 269 -3.55 8.54 -6.70
N LEU A 270 -3.42 7.25 -7.06
CA LEU A 270 -3.67 6.13 -6.14
C LEU A 270 -2.70 6.18 -4.94
N LEU A 271 -1.41 6.43 -5.20
CA LEU A 271 -0.36 6.57 -4.18
C LEU A 271 -0.60 7.78 -3.25
N ASP A 272 -1.18 8.88 -3.74
CA ASP A 272 -1.60 10.00 -2.89
C ASP A 272 -2.68 9.58 -1.89
N GLY A 273 -3.64 8.76 -2.33
CA GLY A 273 -4.67 8.17 -1.47
C GLY A 273 -4.06 7.27 -0.40
N MET A 274 -3.16 6.36 -0.81
CA MET A 274 -2.42 5.48 0.10
C MET A 274 -1.66 6.25 1.18
N ALA A 275 -0.99 7.35 0.79
CA ALA A 275 -0.23 8.18 1.71
C ALA A 275 -1.10 8.86 2.77
N LEU A 276 -2.30 9.33 2.40
CA LEU A 276 -3.23 9.96 3.35
C LEU A 276 -3.65 9.00 4.47
N VAL A 277 -3.93 7.74 4.12
CA VAL A 277 -4.42 6.72 5.05
C VAL A 277 -3.30 5.85 5.63
N LYS A 278 -2.04 6.19 5.37
CA LYS A 278 -0.83 5.54 5.90
C LYS A 278 -0.64 4.07 5.46
N LEU A 279 -1.16 3.69 4.30
CA LEU A 279 -0.71 2.50 3.57
C LEU A 279 0.76 2.69 3.15
N ASN A 280 1.55 1.62 3.13
CA ASN A 280 3.00 1.69 2.93
C ASN A 280 3.58 0.65 1.96
N GLN A 281 2.78 -0.27 1.42
CA GLN A 281 3.19 -1.21 0.38
C GLN A 281 2.26 -1.04 -0.82
N PHE A 282 2.83 -0.74 -1.98
CA PHE A 282 2.13 -0.80 -3.25
C PHE A 282 2.58 -2.06 -3.95
N HIS A 283 1.71 -3.06 -4.02
CA HIS A 283 1.96 -4.29 -4.73
C HIS A 283 1.49 -4.09 -6.18
N TRP A 284 2.44 -4.04 -7.09
CA TRP A 284 2.18 -3.73 -8.48
C TRP A 284 2.26 -5.01 -9.31
N HIS A 285 1.09 -5.60 -9.53
CA HIS A 285 0.87 -6.71 -10.44
C HIS A 285 0.94 -6.18 -11.88
N ILE A 286 2.14 -6.25 -12.46
CA ILE A 286 2.48 -5.51 -13.68
C ILE A 286 2.30 -6.34 -14.95
N THR A 287 2.19 -7.67 -14.86
CA THR A 287 2.06 -8.57 -16.01
C THR A 287 1.07 -9.69 -15.69
N ASP A 288 0.32 -10.12 -16.70
CA ASP A 288 -0.56 -11.29 -16.62
C ASP A 288 -0.67 -11.95 -18.01
N ALA A 289 -1.53 -12.94 -18.19
CA ALA A 289 -1.82 -13.57 -19.47
C ALA A 289 -2.38 -12.57 -20.49
N GLN A 290 -3.17 -11.56 -20.07
CA GLN A 290 -3.84 -10.62 -20.96
C GLN A 290 -2.91 -9.55 -21.55
N SER A 291 -1.88 -9.10 -20.83
CA SER A 291 -0.90 -8.17 -21.38
C SER A 291 0.46 -8.17 -20.67
N TRP A 292 1.47 -7.66 -21.38
CA TRP A 292 2.78 -7.31 -20.84
C TRP A 292 3.07 -5.82 -21.09
N PRO A 293 2.79 -4.93 -20.13
CA PRO A 293 3.05 -3.50 -20.29
C PRO A 293 4.47 -3.08 -19.90
N LEU A 294 5.24 -3.90 -19.16
CA LEU A 294 6.59 -3.55 -18.69
C LEU A 294 7.63 -3.60 -19.81
N SER A 295 8.07 -2.45 -20.31
CA SER A 295 9.03 -2.36 -21.40
C SER A 295 10.48 -2.35 -20.92
N PHE A 296 11.31 -3.22 -21.51
CA PHE A 296 12.74 -3.29 -21.23
C PHE A 296 13.57 -2.69 -22.37
N SER A 297 14.71 -2.11 -21.99
CA SER A 297 15.68 -1.59 -22.95
C SER A 297 16.24 -2.70 -23.85
N LYS A 298 16.61 -2.35 -25.09
CA LYS A 298 17.31 -3.27 -25.99
C LYS A 298 18.57 -3.83 -25.34
N GLY A 299 18.77 -5.15 -25.46
CA GLY A 299 19.89 -5.88 -24.86
C GLY A 299 19.62 -6.36 -23.42
N ALA A 300 18.44 -6.06 -22.86
CA ALA A 300 18.02 -6.68 -21.61
C ALA A 300 17.78 -8.18 -21.82
N GLY A 301 18.42 -9.01 -20.99
CA GLY A 301 18.35 -10.48 -21.06
C GLY A 301 19.38 -11.13 -21.99
N ASP A 302 20.25 -10.35 -22.65
CA ASP A 302 21.30 -10.87 -23.54
C ASP A 302 22.23 -11.89 -22.84
N GLU A 303 22.44 -11.74 -21.53
CA GLU A 303 23.27 -12.64 -20.72
C GLU A 303 22.69 -14.06 -20.57
N ASP A 304 21.38 -14.19 -20.68
CA ASP A 304 20.64 -15.46 -20.70
C ASP A 304 20.18 -15.84 -22.12
N GLY A 305 20.56 -15.08 -23.15
CA GLY A 305 20.20 -15.32 -24.54
C GLY A 305 18.73 -15.00 -24.88
N ILE A 306 18.08 -14.15 -24.09
CA ILE A 306 16.67 -13.77 -24.24
C ILE A 306 16.57 -12.27 -24.56
N ASP A 307 15.93 -11.90 -25.67
CA ASP A 307 15.65 -10.48 -25.96
C ASP A 307 14.37 -10.04 -25.25
N LEU A 308 14.51 -9.50 -24.02
CA LEU A 308 13.39 -9.03 -23.23
C LEU A 308 12.71 -7.78 -23.81
N SER A 309 13.33 -7.08 -24.77
CA SER A 309 12.72 -5.90 -25.39
C SER A 309 11.50 -6.25 -26.26
N LEU A 310 11.35 -7.52 -26.62
CA LEU A 310 10.19 -8.02 -27.36
C LEU A 310 8.93 -8.12 -26.51
N LEU A 311 9.06 -8.26 -25.19
CA LEU A 311 7.93 -8.55 -24.29
C LEU A 311 6.82 -7.50 -24.41
N ALA A 312 7.11 -6.24 -24.08
CA ALA A 312 6.11 -5.18 -24.21
C ALA A 312 5.78 -4.83 -25.66
N ALA A 313 6.74 -4.99 -26.58
CA ALA A 313 6.53 -4.73 -28.00
C ALA A 313 5.51 -5.70 -28.65
N ARG A 314 5.30 -6.87 -28.03
CA ARG A 314 4.36 -7.91 -28.50
C ARG A 314 3.17 -8.10 -27.58
N GLY A 315 3.34 -7.88 -26.28
CA GLY A 315 2.33 -8.18 -25.26
C GLY A 315 1.54 -6.99 -24.73
N SER A 316 1.92 -5.73 -25.01
CA SER A 316 1.12 -4.58 -24.57
C SER A 316 -0.12 -4.35 -25.44
N TYR A 317 -1.14 -3.70 -24.88
CA TYR A 317 -2.35 -3.32 -25.62
C TYR A 317 -2.12 -2.28 -26.72
N GLY A 318 -1.00 -1.54 -26.64
CA GLY A 318 -0.63 -0.50 -27.59
C GLY A 318 0.72 0.09 -27.25
N SER A 319 1.38 0.70 -28.24
CA SER A 319 2.72 1.31 -28.06
C SER A 319 2.75 2.47 -27.06
N ASP A 320 1.59 3.02 -26.72
CA ASP A 320 1.36 4.06 -25.71
C ASP A 320 0.83 3.51 -24.37
N MET A 321 0.59 2.21 -24.28
CA MET A 321 0.14 1.49 -23.08
C MET A 321 1.27 0.63 -22.51
N VAL A 322 2.43 1.26 -22.32
CA VAL A 322 3.64 0.65 -21.81
C VAL A 322 4.19 1.45 -20.64
N TYR A 323 4.81 0.75 -19.68
CA TYR A 323 5.64 1.34 -18.65
C TYR A 323 7.09 1.18 -19.07
N SER A 324 7.76 2.27 -19.46
CA SER A 324 9.20 2.23 -19.63
C SER A 324 9.88 2.02 -18.28
N GLU A 325 11.14 1.57 -18.29
CA GLU A 325 11.91 1.45 -17.05
C GLU A 325 12.01 2.79 -16.29
N ASP A 326 12.01 3.92 -17.00
CA ASP A 326 12.04 5.25 -16.40
C ASP A 326 10.69 5.63 -15.80
N ASP A 327 9.57 5.22 -16.42
CA ASP A 327 8.24 5.36 -15.82
C ASP A 327 8.16 4.59 -14.50
N VAL A 328 8.61 3.32 -14.50
CA VAL A 328 8.65 2.48 -13.29
C VAL A 328 9.51 3.12 -12.21
N ARG A 329 10.74 3.55 -12.53
CA ARG A 329 11.62 4.25 -11.57
C ARG A 329 10.99 5.54 -11.06
N SER A 330 10.28 6.28 -11.91
CA SER A 330 9.59 7.52 -11.53
C SER A 330 8.45 7.27 -10.55
N VAL A 331 7.60 6.28 -10.82
CA VAL A 331 6.50 5.87 -9.91
C VAL A 331 7.06 5.37 -8.58
N ILE A 332 8.12 4.57 -8.59
CA ILE A 332 8.82 4.11 -7.39
C ILE A 332 9.36 5.28 -6.57
N ALA A 333 10.02 6.25 -7.22
CA ALA A 333 10.51 7.45 -6.55
C ALA A 333 9.37 8.31 -5.99
N TYR A 334 8.25 8.40 -6.70
CA TYR A 334 7.04 9.11 -6.25
C TYR A 334 6.43 8.47 -5.00
N ALA A 335 6.35 7.14 -4.97
CA ALA A 335 5.90 6.34 -3.85
C ALA A 335 6.85 6.47 -2.64
N GLY A 336 8.16 6.37 -2.88
CA GLY A 336 9.20 6.48 -1.84
C GLY A 336 9.11 7.79 -1.06
N ARG A 337 8.94 8.92 -1.75
CA ARG A 337 8.77 10.25 -1.12
C ARG A 337 7.51 10.36 -0.24
N ARG A 338 6.59 9.39 -0.35
CA ARG A 338 5.34 9.28 0.42
C ARG A 338 5.38 8.18 1.48
N GLY A 339 6.55 7.56 1.69
CA GLY A 339 6.68 6.48 2.65
C GLY A 339 6.00 5.20 2.17
N ILE A 340 5.97 4.96 0.86
CA ILE A 340 5.38 3.78 0.24
C ILE A 340 6.48 3.03 -0.52
N ASN A 341 6.65 1.76 -0.18
CA ASN A 341 7.50 0.82 -0.90
C ASN A 341 6.72 0.21 -2.08
N VAL A 342 7.39 -0.10 -3.19
CA VAL A 342 6.77 -0.70 -4.37
C VAL A 342 7.31 -2.11 -4.57
N ASN A 343 6.44 -3.10 -4.39
CA ASN A 343 6.71 -4.50 -4.65
C ASN A 343 6.21 -4.82 -6.05
N LEU A 344 7.12 -5.00 -7.00
CA LEU A 344 6.76 -5.43 -8.35
C LEU A 344 6.46 -6.93 -8.34
N GLU A 345 5.47 -7.34 -9.12
CA GLU A 345 5.12 -8.73 -9.35
C GLU A 345 5.19 -9.05 -10.84
N VAL A 346 5.88 -10.14 -11.16
CA VAL A 346 5.74 -10.84 -12.45
C VAL A 346 5.23 -12.22 -12.13
N ASP A 347 3.95 -12.47 -12.36
CA ASP A 347 3.33 -13.73 -11.98
C ASP A 347 3.85 -14.90 -12.83
N MET A 348 4.26 -15.97 -12.16
CA MET A 348 4.73 -17.19 -12.79
C MET A 348 4.55 -18.38 -11.83
N PRO A 349 4.25 -19.58 -12.35
CA PRO A 349 4.30 -19.96 -13.76
C PRO A 349 2.97 -19.87 -14.51
N ALA A 350 1.85 -19.64 -13.83
CA ALA A 350 0.56 -19.33 -14.44
C ALA A 350 0.56 -17.89 -14.96
N HIS A 351 -0.62 -17.34 -15.29
CA HIS A 351 -0.82 -15.90 -15.47
C HIS A 351 0.25 -15.20 -16.31
N LEU A 352 0.76 -15.90 -17.34
CA LEU A 352 1.88 -15.42 -18.12
C LEU A 352 1.77 -15.96 -19.53
N LYS A 353 1.48 -15.04 -20.46
CA LYS A 353 1.27 -15.36 -21.86
C LYS A 353 1.74 -14.21 -22.75
N SER A 354 0.94 -13.15 -22.84
CA SER A 354 1.10 -12.10 -23.86
C SER A 354 2.52 -11.52 -23.92
N GLY A 355 3.12 -11.58 -25.10
CA GLY A 355 4.50 -11.19 -25.38
C GLY A 355 5.53 -12.29 -25.11
N VAL A 356 5.27 -13.22 -24.19
CA VAL A 356 6.16 -14.35 -23.86
C VAL A 356 6.03 -15.47 -24.89
N GLU A 357 4.86 -15.67 -25.51
CA GLU A 357 4.65 -16.66 -26.56
C GLU A 357 5.46 -16.36 -27.83
N ASP A 358 5.82 -15.10 -28.04
CA ASP A 358 6.58 -14.61 -29.20
C ASP A 358 8.10 -14.55 -28.99
N ILE A 359 8.59 -14.88 -27.78
CA ILE A 359 10.03 -14.94 -27.52
C ILE A 359 10.64 -16.08 -28.35
N SER A 360 11.52 -15.71 -29.27
CA SER A 360 12.32 -16.64 -30.05
C SER A 360 13.54 -17.08 -29.25
N LEU A 361 13.74 -18.39 -29.13
CA LEU A 361 14.94 -18.95 -28.52
C LEU A 361 16.10 -18.84 -29.53
N GLY A 362 16.97 -17.84 -29.32
CA GLY A 362 18.07 -17.55 -30.24
C GLY A 362 19.09 -18.69 -30.32
N GLY A 363 19.13 -19.40 -31.45
CA GLY A 363 20.19 -20.34 -31.80
C GLY A 363 19.95 -20.96 -33.18
N SER A 364 20.99 -21.05 -34.02
CA SER A 364 20.93 -21.72 -35.34
C SER A 364 20.62 -23.22 -35.28
N ASP A 365 20.57 -23.79 -34.07
CA ASP A 365 20.27 -25.19 -33.79
C ASP A 365 18.94 -25.38 -33.01
N ALA A 366 18.10 -24.34 -32.90
CA ALA A 366 16.80 -24.46 -32.25
C ALA A 366 15.95 -25.50 -33.00
N PRO A 367 15.55 -26.62 -32.36
CA PRO A 367 14.85 -27.68 -33.05
C PRO A 367 13.56 -27.14 -33.64
N ALA A 368 13.40 -27.35 -34.95
CA ALA A 368 12.13 -27.22 -35.64
C ALA A 368 11.19 -28.35 -35.15
N ALA A 369 10.63 -28.21 -33.96
CA ALA A 369 9.66 -29.13 -33.40
C ALA A 369 8.83 -28.43 -32.32
N SER A 370 7.57 -28.85 -32.22
CA SER A 370 6.49 -28.38 -31.33
C SER A 370 6.80 -28.21 -29.84
N ASP A 371 8.01 -28.53 -29.37
CA ASP A 371 8.30 -28.82 -27.96
C ASP A 371 9.11 -27.71 -27.26
N ALA A 372 9.73 -26.80 -28.01
CA ALA A 372 10.47 -25.65 -27.46
C ALA A 372 9.60 -24.38 -27.37
N LYS A 373 8.35 -24.54 -26.92
CA LYS A 373 7.43 -23.40 -26.70
C LYS A 373 7.64 -22.83 -25.30
N MET A 374 7.52 -21.50 -25.18
CA MET A 374 7.49 -20.81 -23.89
C MET A 374 6.20 -21.09 -23.12
N ILE A 375 5.05 -21.07 -23.83
CA ILE A 375 3.72 -21.15 -23.24
C ILE A 375 3.03 -22.48 -23.59
N ALA A 376 2.41 -23.11 -22.60
CA ALA A 376 1.48 -24.23 -22.73
C ALA A 376 0.03 -23.72 -22.69
N CYS A 377 -0.88 -24.40 -23.40
CA CYS A 377 -2.30 -24.01 -23.53
C CYS A 377 -2.53 -22.57 -23.97
N SER A 378 -1.69 -22.03 -24.84
CA SER A 378 -1.88 -20.65 -25.32
C SER A 378 -3.16 -20.56 -26.15
N ASP A 379 -4.09 -19.69 -25.74
CA ASP A 379 -5.33 -19.38 -26.49
C ASP A 379 -6.21 -20.62 -26.79
N GLU A 380 -6.32 -21.57 -25.86
CA GLU A 380 -7.24 -22.69 -26.04
C GLU A 380 -8.70 -22.19 -26.06
N ASP A 381 -9.46 -22.57 -27.09
CA ASP A 381 -10.89 -22.22 -27.23
C ASP A 381 -11.70 -22.68 -26.01
N ASN A 382 -11.36 -23.86 -25.49
CA ASN A 382 -11.91 -24.41 -24.25
C ASN A 382 -11.06 -24.01 -23.04
N TRP A 383 -10.73 -22.71 -22.95
CA TRP A 383 -9.96 -22.15 -21.84
C TRP A 383 -10.45 -22.55 -20.44
N PRO A 384 -11.76 -22.81 -20.14
CA PRO A 384 -12.16 -23.20 -18.78
C PRO A 384 -11.57 -24.53 -18.30
N SER A 385 -11.04 -25.35 -19.22
CA SER A 385 -10.32 -26.58 -18.85
C SER A 385 -8.83 -26.34 -18.54
N PHE A 386 -8.33 -25.15 -18.82
CA PHE A 386 -6.91 -24.82 -18.89
C PHE A 386 -6.53 -23.54 -18.12
N ALA A 387 -7.50 -22.75 -17.67
CA ALA A 387 -7.29 -21.54 -16.87
C ALA A 387 -8.57 -21.19 -16.09
N ALA A 388 -8.43 -20.41 -15.02
CA ALA A 388 -9.57 -19.86 -14.28
C ALA A 388 -10.31 -18.75 -15.07
N GLU A 389 -9.59 -18.09 -15.97
CA GLU A 389 -10.10 -17.03 -16.84
C GLU A 389 -9.42 -17.04 -18.23
N PRO A 390 -10.03 -16.44 -19.27
CA PRO A 390 -9.39 -16.28 -20.57
C PRO A 390 -8.45 -15.06 -20.61
N PRO A 391 -7.39 -15.09 -21.45
CA PRO A 391 -6.98 -16.23 -22.26
C PRO A 391 -6.29 -17.30 -21.40
N SER A 392 -6.36 -18.56 -21.85
CA SER A 392 -5.51 -19.60 -21.27
C SER A 392 -4.05 -19.42 -21.71
N GLY A 393 -3.12 -19.77 -20.82
CA GLY A 393 -1.69 -19.72 -21.07
C GLY A 393 -0.88 -19.72 -19.77
N GLN A 394 0.14 -20.58 -19.71
CA GLN A 394 1.10 -20.63 -18.61
C GLN A 394 2.45 -21.12 -19.11
N LEU A 395 3.53 -20.88 -18.36
CA LEU A 395 4.86 -21.39 -18.71
C LEU A 395 4.84 -22.89 -18.94
N ASN A 396 5.48 -23.35 -20.02
CA ASN A 396 5.53 -24.74 -20.42
C ASN A 396 6.57 -25.53 -19.60
N LEU A 397 6.30 -25.72 -18.31
CA LEU A 397 7.20 -26.41 -17.38
C LEU A 397 7.30 -27.93 -17.64
N ARG A 398 6.33 -28.53 -18.34
CA ARG A 398 6.29 -29.97 -18.61
C ARG A 398 5.99 -30.29 -20.09
N PRO A 399 6.97 -30.09 -20.99
CA PRO A 399 6.80 -30.45 -22.40
C PRO A 399 6.67 -31.96 -22.59
N THR A 400 6.16 -32.38 -23.75
CA THR A 400 5.88 -33.79 -24.14
C THR A 400 7.00 -34.78 -23.85
N ASN A 401 8.26 -34.36 -24.00
CA ASN A 401 9.43 -35.23 -23.90
C ASN A 401 10.22 -35.09 -22.59
N GLN A 402 9.75 -34.29 -21.63
CA GLN A 402 10.42 -34.07 -20.35
C GLN A 402 9.42 -34.18 -19.20
N SER A 403 9.64 -35.16 -18.32
CA SER A 403 8.79 -35.41 -17.15
C SER A 403 9.38 -34.91 -15.83
N THR A 404 10.63 -34.42 -15.82
CA THR A 404 11.33 -33.92 -14.62
C THR A 404 12.25 -32.75 -14.95
N GLY A 405 12.46 -31.86 -13.98
CA GLY A 405 13.27 -30.66 -14.09
C GLY A 405 12.60 -29.54 -14.90
N VAL A 406 13.25 -28.38 -14.93
CA VAL A 406 12.80 -27.20 -15.68
C VAL A 406 13.48 -27.20 -17.06
N PRO A 407 12.76 -27.02 -18.17
CA PRO A 407 13.40 -26.79 -19.47
C PRO A 407 14.31 -25.56 -19.42
N GLU A 408 15.54 -25.68 -19.92
CA GLU A 408 16.55 -24.62 -19.74
C GLU A 408 16.12 -23.28 -20.33
N HIS A 409 15.39 -23.27 -21.44
CA HIS A 409 14.90 -22.03 -22.03
C HIS A 409 13.87 -21.30 -21.16
N ILE A 410 13.05 -22.04 -20.40
CA ILE A 410 12.14 -21.46 -19.41
C ILE A 410 12.92 -20.94 -18.20
N ALA A 411 13.92 -21.71 -17.74
CA ALA A 411 14.78 -21.28 -16.64
C ALA A 411 15.56 -20.01 -16.98
N ALA A 412 16.12 -19.90 -18.19
CA ALA A 412 16.81 -18.73 -18.71
C ALA A 412 15.90 -17.51 -18.78
N PHE A 413 14.68 -17.67 -19.31
CA PHE A 413 13.68 -16.61 -19.31
C PHE A 413 13.33 -16.11 -17.91
N ALA A 414 13.02 -17.02 -16.98
CA ALA A 414 12.69 -16.65 -15.60
C ALA A 414 13.84 -15.90 -14.92
N ARG A 415 15.09 -16.35 -15.09
CA ARG A 415 16.29 -15.64 -14.58
C ARG A 415 16.42 -14.25 -15.16
N ALA A 416 16.33 -14.12 -16.48
CA ALA A 416 16.50 -12.85 -17.19
C ALA A 416 15.46 -11.81 -16.74
N VAL A 417 14.18 -12.20 -16.73
CA VAL A 417 13.06 -11.34 -16.33
C VAL A 417 13.19 -10.93 -14.88
N LEU A 418 13.38 -11.89 -13.95
CA LEU A 418 13.45 -11.60 -12.53
C LEU A 418 14.66 -10.73 -12.19
N ALA A 419 15.83 -11.01 -12.78
CA ALA A 419 17.02 -10.19 -12.60
C ALA A 419 16.80 -8.75 -13.09
N ARG A 420 16.18 -8.59 -14.28
CA ARG A 420 15.92 -7.26 -14.83
C ARG A 420 14.88 -6.49 -14.02
N THR A 421 13.75 -7.10 -13.69
CA THR A 421 12.70 -6.49 -12.87
C THR A 421 13.21 -6.14 -11.47
N ALA A 422 13.98 -7.03 -10.82
CA ALA A 422 14.59 -6.77 -9.52
C ALA A 422 15.51 -5.55 -9.51
N SER A 423 16.17 -5.25 -10.65
CA SER A 423 17.05 -4.09 -10.80
C SER A 423 16.30 -2.75 -10.86
N LEU A 424 14.99 -2.76 -11.14
CA LEU A 424 14.17 -1.54 -11.24
C LEU A 424 13.71 -1.01 -9.87
N THR A 425 13.63 -1.88 -8.86
CA THR A 425 13.08 -1.52 -7.55
C THR A 425 14.13 -1.62 -6.44
N PRO A 426 14.18 -0.64 -5.51
CA PRO A 426 14.96 -0.75 -4.28
C PRO A 426 14.28 -1.64 -3.23
N SER A 427 13.04 -2.09 -3.45
CA SER A 427 12.32 -2.97 -2.50
C SER A 427 13.15 -4.21 -2.18
N PRO A 428 13.21 -4.66 -0.92
CA PRO A 428 13.87 -5.92 -0.56
C PRO A 428 13.07 -7.14 -1.01
N TYR A 429 11.85 -6.96 -1.52
CA TYR A 429 10.97 -8.02 -2.00
C TYR A 429 10.68 -7.86 -3.50
N LEU A 430 10.47 -8.99 -4.17
CA LEU A 430 9.89 -9.09 -5.49
C LEU A 430 8.89 -10.26 -5.46
N SER A 431 7.67 -10.06 -5.95
CA SER A 431 6.72 -11.16 -6.08
C SER A 431 6.96 -11.90 -7.39
N SER A 432 6.92 -13.22 -7.31
CA SER A 432 6.83 -14.10 -8.48
C SER A 432 5.44 -14.69 -8.64
N GLY A 433 4.46 -14.25 -7.83
CA GLY A 433 3.10 -14.79 -7.81
C GLY A 433 3.05 -16.28 -7.50
N GLY A 434 2.62 -17.07 -8.47
CA GLY A 434 2.51 -18.53 -8.37
C GLY A 434 1.12 -19.01 -7.96
N ASP A 435 0.09 -18.23 -8.25
CA ASP A 435 -1.30 -18.62 -8.10
C ASP A 435 -1.79 -19.47 -9.28
N GLU A 436 -2.87 -20.21 -9.01
CA GLU A 436 -3.70 -20.93 -9.99
C GLU A 436 -2.98 -21.71 -11.12
N PRO A 437 -1.85 -22.43 -10.89
CA PRO A 437 -1.25 -23.23 -11.95
C PRO A 437 -2.22 -24.34 -12.40
N ASN A 438 -2.52 -24.40 -13.70
CA ASN A 438 -3.44 -25.37 -14.22
C ASN A 438 -2.72 -26.69 -14.58
N LEU A 439 -3.09 -27.76 -13.89
CA LEU A 439 -2.48 -29.09 -14.09
C LEU A 439 -2.82 -29.71 -15.45
N GLY A 440 -3.98 -29.38 -16.02
CA GLY A 440 -4.39 -29.84 -17.34
C GLY A 440 -3.40 -29.41 -18.42
N CYS A 441 -2.85 -28.21 -18.30
CA CYS A 441 -1.84 -27.69 -19.22
C CYS A 441 -0.51 -28.41 -19.20
N TRP A 442 -0.18 -29.00 -18.06
CA TRP A 442 1.00 -29.84 -17.91
C TRP A 442 0.66 -31.34 -17.98
N ARG A 443 -0.60 -31.71 -18.30
CA ARG A 443 -1.10 -33.09 -18.32
C ARG A 443 -0.79 -33.84 -17.03
N ALA A 444 -0.92 -33.16 -15.89
CA ALA A 444 -0.69 -33.69 -14.56
C ALA A 444 -2.01 -34.06 -13.89
N ASP A 445 -2.03 -35.18 -13.18
CA ASP A 445 -3.24 -35.67 -12.50
C ASP A 445 -3.44 -35.01 -11.13
N SER A 446 -2.34 -34.60 -10.48
CA SER A 446 -2.37 -33.89 -9.20
C SER A 446 -1.13 -33.00 -9.00
N GLU A 447 -1.24 -32.02 -8.10
CA GLU A 447 -0.12 -31.16 -7.68
C GLU A 447 1.04 -32.00 -7.13
N ARG A 448 0.72 -33.08 -6.41
CA ARG A 448 1.70 -34.00 -5.83
C ARG A 448 2.60 -34.66 -6.88
N ASP A 449 2.08 -34.92 -8.08
CA ASP A 449 2.84 -35.59 -9.15
C ASP A 449 3.96 -34.70 -9.71
N ILE A 450 3.75 -33.38 -9.65
CA ILE A 450 4.65 -32.38 -10.22
C ILE A 450 5.42 -31.59 -9.16
N ASP A 451 5.03 -31.66 -7.89
CA ASP A 451 5.62 -30.85 -6.81
C ASP A 451 7.15 -31.02 -6.73
N GLU A 452 7.63 -32.24 -6.45
CA GLU A 452 9.07 -32.52 -6.35
C GLU A 452 9.79 -32.49 -7.71
N SER A 453 9.10 -32.88 -8.78
CA SER A 453 9.71 -33.17 -10.07
C SER A 453 9.80 -31.94 -10.98
N ILE A 454 8.90 -30.96 -10.84
CA ILE A 454 8.76 -29.80 -11.73
C ILE A 454 8.65 -28.49 -10.92
N MET A 455 7.66 -28.38 -10.03
CA MET A 455 7.34 -27.12 -9.35
C MET A 455 8.45 -26.66 -8.43
N LYS A 456 8.97 -27.54 -7.56
CA LYS A 456 10.07 -27.25 -6.66
C LYS A 456 11.36 -26.88 -7.42
N PRO A 457 11.79 -27.62 -8.46
CA PRO A 457 12.87 -27.17 -9.33
C PRO A 457 12.66 -25.78 -9.94
N PHE A 458 11.45 -25.47 -10.41
CA PHE A 458 11.10 -24.16 -10.97
C PHE A 458 11.21 -23.04 -9.92
N MET A 459 10.60 -23.24 -8.75
CA MET A 459 10.71 -22.28 -7.65
C MET A 459 12.14 -22.17 -7.11
N GLY A 460 12.98 -23.19 -7.28
CA GLY A 460 14.43 -23.11 -7.06
C GLY A 460 15.10 -22.10 -8.00
N VAL A 461 14.78 -22.12 -9.30
CA VAL A 461 15.27 -21.12 -10.27
C VAL A 461 14.84 -19.71 -9.89
N VAL A 462 13.57 -19.54 -9.53
CA VAL A 462 13.01 -18.26 -9.07
C VAL A 462 13.75 -17.76 -7.83
N THR A 463 13.85 -18.59 -6.79
CA THR A 463 14.50 -18.25 -5.51
C THR A 463 15.97 -17.89 -5.70
N ASP A 464 16.69 -18.63 -6.54
CA ASP A 464 18.09 -18.36 -6.86
C ASP A 464 18.26 -17.02 -7.58
N ALA A 465 17.40 -16.72 -8.56
CA ALA A 465 17.44 -15.44 -9.29
C ALA A 465 17.21 -14.25 -8.35
N LEU A 466 16.19 -14.34 -7.49
CA LEU A 466 15.87 -13.32 -6.51
C LEU A 466 16.98 -13.13 -5.47
N THR A 467 17.52 -14.24 -4.94
CA THR A 467 18.60 -14.20 -3.94
C THR A 467 19.87 -13.57 -4.52
N LYS A 468 20.23 -13.91 -5.77
CA LYS A 468 21.36 -13.30 -6.49
C LYS A 468 21.16 -11.79 -6.70
N ALA A 469 19.92 -11.36 -6.92
CA ALA A 469 19.55 -9.95 -7.00
C ALA A 469 19.41 -9.25 -5.63
N GLY A 470 19.68 -9.95 -4.52
CA GLY A 470 19.56 -9.42 -3.16
C GLY A 470 18.11 -9.21 -2.70
N LYS A 471 17.16 -9.91 -3.31
CA LYS A 471 15.72 -9.87 -2.99
C LYS A 471 15.28 -11.10 -2.20
N ARG A 472 14.15 -10.97 -1.52
CA ARG A 472 13.36 -12.09 -0.98
C ARG A 472 12.11 -12.30 -1.84
N GLY A 473 11.67 -13.54 -1.95
CA GLY A 473 10.46 -13.89 -2.69
C GLY A 473 9.20 -13.50 -1.95
N MET A 474 8.17 -13.17 -2.73
CA MET A 474 6.78 -13.13 -2.31
C MET A 474 5.98 -14.03 -3.26
N VAL A 475 5.07 -14.84 -2.72
CA VAL A 475 4.28 -15.81 -3.48
C VAL A 475 2.85 -15.91 -2.94
N TRP A 476 1.92 -16.30 -3.81
CA TRP A 476 0.56 -16.68 -3.40
C TRP A 476 0.56 -18.01 -2.64
N GLU A 477 -0.50 -18.24 -1.84
CA GLU A 477 -0.57 -19.37 -0.91
C GLU A 477 -0.43 -20.75 -1.57
N GLU A 478 -0.80 -20.90 -2.85
CA GLU A 478 -0.62 -22.10 -3.68
C GLU A 478 0.78 -22.71 -3.47
N MET A 479 1.82 -21.90 -3.63
CA MET A 479 3.22 -22.35 -3.52
C MET A 479 3.57 -22.84 -2.12
N ALA A 480 2.84 -22.41 -1.11
CA ALA A 480 3.08 -22.76 0.29
C ALA A 480 2.29 -24.00 0.77
N ILE A 481 1.09 -24.24 0.23
CA ILE A 481 0.19 -25.31 0.75
C ILE A 481 -0.32 -26.30 -0.29
N LYS A 482 -0.40 -25.97 -1.58
CA LYS A 482 -0.77 -26.93 -2.63
C LYS A 482 0.43 -27.76 -3.10
N PHE A 483 1.64 -27.21 -2.96
CA PHE A 483 2.91 -27.85 -3.30
C PHE A 483 3.82 -27.97 -2.06
N PRO A 484 3.61 -28.94 -1.15
CA PRO A 484 4.33 -29.01 0.12
C PRO A 484 5.86 -29.08 0.01
N ALA A 485 6.41 -29.78 -0.99
CA ALA A 485 7.85 -29.87 -1.18
C ALA A 485 8.43 -28.54 -1.69
N THR A 486 7.67 -27.83 -2.52
CA THR A 486 7.95 -26.46 -2.94
C THR A 486 7.89 -25.50 -1.76
N GLY A 487 6.81 -25.53 -0.97
CA GLY A 487 6.64 -24.69 0.22
C GLY A 487 7.79 -24.84 1.22
N ALA A 488 8.19 -26.08 1.52
CA ALA A 488 9.33 -26.37 2.39
C ALA A 488 10.68 -25.85 1.87
N SER A 489 10.76 -25.48 0.59
CA SER A 489 11.96 -24.92 -0.05
C SER A 489 11.96 -23.41 -0.21
N LEU A 490 10.86 -22.72 0.17
CA LEU A 490 10.80 -21.26 0.14
C LEU A 490 11.87 -20.64 1.03
N GLY A 491 12.55 -19.61 0.53
CA GLY A 491 13.67 -18.95 1.22
C GLY A 491 13.27 -18.30 2.55
N GLU A 492 14.20 -18.21 3.49
CA GLU A 492 13.98 -17.57 4.79
C GLU A 492 13.54 -16.10 4.64
N GLY A 493 12.45 -15.74 5.31
CA GLY A 493 11.86 -14.41 5.25
C GLY A 493 11.06 -14.13 3.97
N SER A 494 10.81 -15.13 3.12
CA SER A 494 9.86 -15.00 2.01
C SER A 494 8.45 -14.76 2.53
N ILE A 495 7.66 -13.99 1.78
CA ILE A 495 6.28 -13.65 2.15
C ILE A 495 5.33 -14.60 1.41
N VAL A 496 4.37 -15.15 2.13
CA VAL A 496 3.24 -15.88 1.57
C VAL A 496 1.98 -15.04 1.73
N GLU A 497 1.27 -14.80 0.63
CA GLU A 497 0.01 -14.07 0.60
C GLU A 497 -1.19 -15.03 0.65
N ALA A 498 -1.98 -14.95 1.72
CA ALA A 498 -3.13 -15.82 1.95
C ALA A 498 -4.42 -15.16 1.44
N TRP A 499 -4.89 -15.57 0.26
CA TRP A 499 -5.94 -14.88 -0.49
C TRP A 499 -7.29 -15.59 -0.57
N THR A 500 -7.38 -16.89 -0.28
CA THR A 500 -8.68 -17.57 -0.38
C THR A 500 -9.49 -17.43 0.92
N THR A 501 -8.99 -18.00 2.02
CA THR A 501 -9.63 -18.01 3.34
C THR A 501 -8.60 -17.84 4.44
N PRO A 502 -8.92 -17.11 5.54
CA PRO A 502 -8.06 -17.08 6.71
C PRO A 502 -7.80 -18.48 7.31
N ASP A 503 -8.63 -19.49 7.03
CA ASP A 503 -8.45 -20.84 7.57
C ASP A 503 -7.14 -21.52 7.10
N ASN A 504 -6.60 -21.09 5.95
CA ASN A 504 -5.34 -21.61 5.41
C ASN A 504 -4.10 -21.12 6.17
N VAL A 505 -4.20 -20.00 6.90
CA VAL A 505 -3.09 -19.33 7.59
C VAL A 505 -2.34 -20.27 8.52
N GLY A 506 -3.05 -21.08 9.31
CA GLY A 506 -2.43 -22.05 10.21
C GLY A 506 -1.62 -23.12 9.47
N ALA A 507 -2.12 -23.60 8.32
CA ALA A 507 -1.41 -24.57 7.48
C ALA A 507 -0.19 -23.95 6.82
N ILE A 508 -0.33 -22.74 6.25
CA ILE A 508 0.79 -21.97 5.67
C ILE A 508 1.90 -21.82 6.69
N LEU A 509 1.60 -21.28 7.88
CA LEU A 509 2.61 -20.97 8.88
C LEU A 509 3.22 -22.23 9.51
N SER A 510 2.42 -23.28 9.75
CA SER A 510 2.93 -24.51 10.37
C SER A 510 3.82 -25.32 9.43
N SER A 511 3.51 -25.38 8.14
CA SER A 511 4.30 -26.13 7.15
C SER A 511 5.55 -25.39 6.69
N ASN A 512 5.59 -24.06 6.86
CA ASN A 512 6.64 -23.20 6.31
C ASN A 512 7.24 -22.33 7.44
N PRO A 513 8.10 -22.86 8.33
CA PRO A 513 8.58 -22.15 9.52
C PRO A 513 9.41 -20.90 9.23
N GLY A 514 10.08 -20.84 8.07
CA GLY A 514 10.92 -19.73 7.64
C GLY A 514 10.19 -18.60 6.92
N THR A 515 8.89 -18.75 6.63
CA THR A 515 8.13 -17.74 5.87
C THR A 515 7.38 -16.77 6.78
N LEU A 516 7.05 -15.62 6.20
CA LEU A 516 6.21 -14.56 6.77
C LEU A 516 4.87 -14.58 6.04
N LEU A 517 3.83 -14.01 6.65
CA LEU A 517 2.48 -14.04 6.07
C LEU A 517 1.86 -12.64 5.99
N ILE A 518 1.17 -12.38 4.88
CA ILE A 518 0.22 -11.27 4.77
C ILE A 518 -1.18 -11.81 4.47
N HIS A 519 -2.19 -11.14 5.01
CA HIS A 519 -3.59 -11.44 4.74
C HIS A 519 -4.10 -10.68 3.52
N ALA A 520 -4.72 -11.40 2.59
CA ALA A 520 -5.54 -10.83 1.53
C ALA A 520 -6.81 -11.66 1.23
N PRO A 521 -7.50 -12.28 2.22
CA PRO A 521 -8.63 -13.16 1.92
C PRO A 521 -9.69 -12.42 1.11
N SER A 522 -10.07 -12.98 -0.04
CA SER A 522 -10.99 -12.40 -1.02
C SER A 522 -12.34 -12.03 -0.43
N THR A 523 -12.75 -12.78 0.59
CA THR A 523 -13.95 -12.50 1.37
C THR A 523 -13.92 -11.14 2.09
N HIS A 524 -12.76 -10.52 2.33
CA HIS A 524 -12.60 -9.29 3.12
C HIS A 524 -11.79 -8.20 2.43
N PHE A 525 -10.97 -8.52 1.43
CA PHE A 525 -9.95 -7.60 0.91
C PHE A 525 -9.94 -7.44 -0.61
N TYR A 526 -10.73 -8.21 -1.36
CA TYR A 526 -10.84 -8.04 -2.82
C TYR A 526 -11.85 -6.92 -3.13
N LEU A 527 -11.38 -5.89 -3.81
CA LEU A 527 -12.14 -4.68 -4.10
C LEU A 527 -12.84 -4.73 -5.47
N ASP A 528 -12.46 -5.67 -6.32
CA ASP A 528 -13.04 -6.02 -7.62
C ASP A 528 -14.35 -6.83 -7.51
N CYS A 529 -14.59 -7.49 -6.38
CA CYS A 529 -15.75 -8.35 -6.21
C CYS A 529 -17.09 -7.63 -6.31
N GLY A 530 -18.09 -8.33 -6.88
CA GLY A 530 -19.51 -7.98 -6.77
C GLY A 530 -20.08 -7.05 -7.84
N PHE A 531 -19.37 -6.88 -8.96
CA PHE A 531 -19.80 -6.01 -10.08
C PHE A 531 -20.34 -6.77 -11.31
N GLY A 532 -20.78 -8.02 -11.11
CA GLY A 532 -21.28 -8.89 -12.18
C GLY A 532 -20.16 -9.69 -12.86
N GLY A 533 -20.51 -10.53 -13.83
CA GLY A 533 -19.53 -11.26 -14.64
C GLY A 533 -19.10 -10.44 -15.86
N TRP A 534 -17.85 -10.60 -16.30
CA TRP A 534 -17.31 -9.93 -17.49
C TRP A 534 -17.25 -10.82 -18.73
N LEU A 535 -17.40 -12.14 -18.57
CA LEU A 535 -17.33 -13.10 -19.67
C LEU A 535 -18.49 -12.91 -20.67
N GLY A 536 -18.15 -12.96 -21.95
CA GLY A 536 -19.11 -12.92 -23.05
C GLY A 536 -20.06 -14.13 -23.06
N ALA A 537 -21.19 -13.98 -23.76
CA ALA A 537 -22.21 -15.02 -23.91
C ALA A 537 -22.77 -15.60 -22.58
N ASN A 538 -22.63 -14.87 -21.46
CA ASN A 538 -23.14 -15.26 -20.16
C ASN A 538 -24.03 -14.17 -19.54
N PRO A 539 -25.29 -14.02 -19.99
CA PRO A 539 -26.18 -12.95 -19.52
C PRO A 539 -26.59 -13.07 -18.04
N GLN A 540 -26.31 -14.20 -17.39
CA GLN A 540 -26.50 -14.41 -15.95
C GLN A 540 -25.18 -14.36 -15.18
N GLY A 541 -24.07 -14.01 -15.84
CA GLY A 541 -22.73 -13.97 -15.26
C GLY A 541 -22.70 -13.10 -14.01
N GLN A 542 -22.14 -13.67 -12.95
CA GLN A 542 -21.88 -12.97 -11.70
C GLN A 542 -20.37 -12.96 -11.45
N SER A 543 -19.94 -11.99 -10.65
CA SER A 543 -18.60 -12.02 -10.06
C SER A 543 -18.47 -13.29 -9.24
N TRP A 544 -17.32 -13.97 -9.33
CA TRP A 544 -17.07 -15.21 -8.59
C TRP A 544 -17.06 -14.98 -7.07
N CYS A 545 -16.72 -13.76 -6.64
CA CYS A 545 -16.76 -13.30 -5.25
C CYS A 545 -17.80 -12.18 -5.03
N PRO A 546 -18.44 -12.11 -3.84
CA PRO A 546 -19.44 -11.09 -3.51
C PRO A 546 -18.83 -9.73 -3.15
N TYR A 547 -19.57 -8.64 -3.33
CA TYR A 547 -19.12 -7.29 -2.98
C TYR A 547 -18.62 -7.20 -1.53
N VAL A 548 -17.41 -6.70 -1.35
CA VAL A 548 -16.80 -6.46 -0.04
C VAL A 548 -17.09 -5.02 0.38
N THR A 549 -17.91 -4.88 1.43
CA THR A 549 -18.20 -3.58 2.04
C THR A 549 -17.05 -3.14 2.94
N TRP A 550 -16.93 -1.83 3.15
CA TRP A 550 -15.93 -1.27 4.06
C TRP A 550 -16.04 -1.84 5.49
N GLN A 551 -17.27 -2.10 5.97
CA GLN A 551 -17.49 -2.71 7.28
C GLN A 551 -16.91 -4.11 7.36
N LYS A 552 -17.10 -4.92 6.30
CA LYS A 552 -16.61 -6.30 6.26
C LYS A 552 -15.10 -6.33 6.41
N THR A 553 -14.39 -5.53 5.61
CA THR A 553 -12.94 -5.33 5.74
C THR A 553 -12.56 -4.84 7.14
N TYR A 554 -13.24 -3.80 7.64
CA TYR A 554 -12.91 -3.16 8.92
C TYR A 554 -13.08 -4.09 10.14
N THR A 555 -13.98 -5.06 10.05
CA THR A 555 -14.24 -6.06 11.11
C THR A 555 -13.29 -7.27 11.07
N PHE A 556 -12.37 -7.35 10.11
CA PHE A 556 -11.44 -8.47 10.03
C PHE A 556 -10.55 -8.56 11.29
N ASP A 557 -10.36 -9.78 11.80
CA ASP A 557 -9.37 -10.07 12.84
C ASP A 557 -7.99 -10.26 12.17
N PRO A 558 -7.00 -9.37 12.41
CA PRO A 558 -5.68 -9.44 11.79
C PRO A 558 -4.84 -10.64 12.26
N TYR A 559 -5.37 -11.48 13.16
CA TYR A 559 -4.77 -12.77 13.55
C TYR A 559 -5.63 -13.97 13.16
N ALA A 560 -6.65 -13.80 12.32
CA ALA A 560 -7.55 -14.87 11.89
C ALA A 560 -6.74 -16.06 11.33
N GLY A 561 -7.13 -17.27 11.71
CA GLY A 561 -6.46 -18.52 11.28
C GLY A 561 -5.17 -18.87 12.01
N THR A 562 -4.60 -17.97 12.81
CA THR A 562 -3.47 -18.29 13.71
C THR A 562 -3.93 -19.05 14.95
N LYS A 563 -3.14 -20.01 15.42
CA LYS A 563 -3.42 -20.86 16.60
C LYS A 563 -2.47 -20.58 17.76
N THR A 564 -1.27 -20.07 17.49
CA THR A 564 -0.20 -19.87 18.46
C THR A 564 0.39 -18.48 18.41
N GLN A 565 1.04 -18.04 19.49
CA GLN A 565 1.75 -16.76 19.51
C GLN A 565 2.92 -16.73 18.51
N ALA A 566 3.55 -17.88 18.24
CA ALA A 566 4.62 -18.00 17.26
C ALA A 566 4.13 -17.81 15.82
N GLU A 567 2.90 -18.24 15.52
CA GLU A 567 2.25 -17.94 14.23
C GLU A 567 1.87 -16.46 14.14
N ARG A 568 1.25 -15.89 15.18
CA ARG A 568 0.92 -14.44 15.24
C ARG A 568 2.14 -13.56 15.01
N ALA A 569 3.29 -13.95 15.56
CA ALA A 569 4.55 -13.24 15.40
C ALA A 569 5.12 -13.29 13.97
N ARG A 570 4.54 -14.05 13.05
CA ARG A 570 4.94 -14.12 11.63
C ARG A 570 3.94 -13.44 10.68
N VAL A 571 2.84 -12.90 11.21
CA VAL A 571 1.89 -12.09 10.44
C VAL A 571 2.44 -10.67 10.30
N LEU A 572 2.79 -10.27 9.08
CA LEU A 572 3.30 -8.94 8.75
C LEU A 572 2.21 -7.88 8.60
N GLY A 573 0.97 -8.30 8.37
CA GLY A 573 -0.18 -7.43 8.14
C GLY A 573 -1.06 -7.96 7.02
N GLY A 574 -1.45 -7.11 6.09
CA GLY A 574 -2.28 -7.51 4.94
C GLY A 574 -2.48 -6.40 3.92
N GLU A 575 -3.24 -6.73 2.89
CA GLU A 575 -3.41 -5.96 1.66
C GLU A 575 -4.87 -6.00 1.20
N SER A 576 -5.32 -4.97 0.49
CA SER A 576 -6.50 -5.05 -0.38
C SER A 576 -6.09 -5.27 -1.83
N ALA A 577 -6.80 -6.11 -2.57
CA ALA A 577 -6.51 -6.40 -3.97
C ALA A 577 -7.49 -5.69 -4.91
N LEU A 578 -6.96 -5.09 -5.98
CA LEU A 578 -7.70 -4.53 -7.10
C LEU A 578 -7.29 -5.29 -8.37
N TRP A 579 -7.95 -6.43 -8.60
CA TRP A 579 -7.91 -7.11 -9.89
C TRP A 579 -8.70 -6.32 -10.93
N SER A 580 -8.19 -6.25 -12.16
CA SER A 580 -8.58 -5.21 -13.12
C SER A 580 -9.31 -5.73 -14.35
N GLU A 581 -9.97 -6.90 -14.30
CA GLU A 581 -10.78 -7.41 -15.42
C GLU A 581 -11.90 -6.43 -15.80
N GLN A 582 -12.42 -5.68 -14.81
CA GLN A 582 -13.46 -4.66 -14.98
C GLN A 582 -13.08 -3.30 -14.38
N ILE A 583 -11.78 -3.05 -14.17
CA ILE A 583 -11.28 -1.79 -13.61
C ILE A 583 -10.33 -1.15 -14.62
N ASP A 584 -10.54 0.12 -14.89
CA ASP A 584 -9.63 0.99 -15.64
C ASP A 584 -9.58 2.37 -14.96
N GLU A 585 -8.92 3.36 -15.56
CA GLU A 585 -8.84 4.70 -14.98
C GLU A 585 -10.21 5.36 -14.70
N THR A 586 -11.26 4.97 -15.40
CA THR A 586 -12.58 5.60 -15.27
C THR A 586 -13.26 5.28 -13.95
N ASN A 587 -12.91 4.13 -13.34
CA ASN A 587 -13.51 3.64 -12.12
C ASN A 587 -12.50 3.26 -11.02
N LEU A 588 -11.19 3.28 -11.29
CA LEU A 588 -10.12 2.94 -10.33
C LEU A 588 -10.33 3.56 -8.95
N GLN A 589 -10.53 4.88 -8.91
CA GLN A 589 -10.61 5.61 -7.66
C GLN A 589 -11.88 5.27 -6.88
N GLN A 590 -13.00 5.01 -7.56
CA GLN A 590 -14.26 4.59 -6.97
C GLN A 590 -14.16 3.15 -6.43
N ARG A 591 -13.41 2.28 -7.11
CA ARG A 591 -13.18 0.90 -6.67
C ARG A 591 -12.27 0.86 -5.45
N ALA A 592 -11.17 1.61 -5.47
CA ALA A 592 -10.21 1.67 -4.38
C ALA A 592 -10.77 2.39 -3.14
N TRP A 593 -11.36 3.57 -3.34
CA TRP A 593 -11.62 4.51 -2.25
C TRP A 593 -13.11 4.72 -1.97
N PRO A 594 -13.51 4.81 -0.69
CA PRO A 594 -12.66 4.79 0.51
C PRO A 594 -12.38 3.38 1.07
N ARG A 595 -12.81 2.29 0.41
CA ARG A 595 -12.74 0.93 0.96
C ARG A 595 -11.33 0.47 1.36
N ALA A 596 -10.30 0.78 0.57
CA ALA A 596 -8.90 0.48 0.92
C ALA A 596 -8.44 1.15 2.23
N ALA A 597 -9.06 2.27 2.63
CA ALA A 597 -8.79 2.89 3.93
C ALA A 597 -9.19 1.99 5.11
N SER A 598 -10.18 1.11 4.94
CA SER A 598 -10.56 0.13 5.97
C SER A 598 -9.41 -0.81 6.31
N ALA A 599 -8.74 -1.37 5.31
CA ALA A 599 -7.56 -2.20 5.52
C ALA A 599 -6.43 -1.42 6.19
N ALA A 600 -6.24 -0.15 5.79
CA ALA A 600 -5.23 0.72 6.39
C ALA A 600 -5.38 0.84 7.91
N GLU A 601 -6.60 1.04 8.44
CA GLU A 601 -6.82 1.14 9.88
C GLU A 601 -6.77 -0.23 10.58
N VAL A 602 -7.22 -1.32 9.94
CA VAL A 602 -7.12 -2.68 10.49
C VAL A 602 -5.66 -3.01 10.84
N PHE A 603 -4.74 -2.77 9.90
CA PHE A 603 -3.33 -3.09 10.08
C PHE A 603 -2.54 -1.94 10.75
N TRP A 604 -3.10 -0.73 10.86
CA TRP A 604 -2.53 0.32 11.71
C TRP A 604 -2.84 0.09 13.19
N THR A 605 -4.07 -0.28 13.55
CA THR A 605 -4.48 -0.44 14.95
C THR A 605 -4.29 -1.85 15.49
N GLY A 606 -4.33 -2.89 14.64
CA GLY A 606 -4.32 -4.28 15.09
C GLY A 606 -5.58 -4.65 15.88
N ALA A 607 -5.71 -5.83 16.47
CA ALA A 607 -6.99 -6.34 17.04
C ALA A 607 -7.74 -5.37 18.00
N SER A 608 -7.05 -4.39 18.55
CA SER A 608 -7.61 -3.31 19.36
C SER A 608 -6.68 -2.09 19.32
N TYR A 609 -7.21 -0.90 19.52
CA TYR A 609 -6.39 0.28 19.85
C TYR A 609 -6.54 0.63 21.32
N THR A 610 -5.54 1.31 21.88
CA THR A 610 -5.67 1.94 23.20
C THR A 610 -6.22 3.34 22.97
N ALA A 611 -7.23 3.76 23.71
CA ALA A 611 -7.61 5.16 23.73
C ALA A 611 -7.63 5.64 25.17
N VAL A 612 -7.22 6.90 25.35
CA VAL A 612 -7.30 7.56 26.64
C VAL A 612 -8.61 8.33 26.65
N GLY A 613 -9.58 7.83 27.40
CA GLY A 613 -10.85 8.53 27.60
C GLY A 613 -10.66 9.82 28.42
N PRO A 614 -11.69 10.68 28.52
CA PRO A 614 -11.64 11.85 29.38
C PRO A 614 -11.20 11.48 30.82
N GLY A 615 -10.15 12.15 31.32
CA GLY A 615 -9.60 11.90 32.67
C GLY A 615 -8.51 10.82 32.75
N ASP A 616 -7.69 10.66 31.71
CA ASP A 616 -6.54 9.74 31.65
C ASP A 616 -6.89 8.24 31.85
N GLN A 617 -8.14 7.85 31.60
CA GLN A 617 -8.56 6.45 31.68
C GLN A 617 -8.11 5.71 30.41
N VAL A 618 -7.05 4.92 30.54
CA VAL A 618 -6.51 4.07 29.48
C VAL A 618 -7.39 2.83 29.32
N GLY A 619 -8.12 2.75 28.21
CA GLY A 619 -8.95 1.59 27.85
C GLY A 619 -8.47 0.90 26.58
N LYS A 620 -8.52 -0.43 26.54
CA LYS A 620 -8.36 -1.21 25.31
C LYS A 620 -9.72 -1.22 24.60
N HIS A 621 -9.79 -0.67 23.39
CA HIS A 621 -11.00 -0.61 22.58
C HIS A 621 -10.91 -1.54 21.40
N GLU A 622 -11.92 -2.38 21.24
CA GLU A 622 -12.10 -3.17 20.03
C GLU A 622 -12.59 -2.28 18.88
N ARG A 623 -12.16 -2.58 17.65
CA ARG A 623 -12.68 -1.88 16.46
C ARG A 623 -14.19 -2.10 16.37
N ASN A 624 -14.94 -1.01 16.22
CA ASN A 624 -16.38 -1.03 16.06
C ASN A 624 -16.79 -0.20 14.84
N GLY A 625 -17.49 -0.82 13.88
CA GLY A 625 -17.96 -0.14 12.67
C GLY A 625 -18.92 1.03 12.94
N THR A 626 -19.62 1.04 14.07
CA THR A 626 -20.51 2.16 14.43
C THR A 626 -19.73 3.41 14.82
N GLU A 627 -18.65 3.23 15.59
CA GLU A 627 -17.76 4.33 16.00
C GLU A 627 -16.97 4.83 14.79
N ALA A 628 -16.44 3.90 13.99
CA ALA A 628 -15.61 4.20 12.84
C ALA A 628 -16.35 4.95 11.73
N LEU A 629 -17.66 4.74 11.57
CA LEU A 629 -18.44 5.31 10.46
C LEU A 629 -18.26 6.83 10.33
N ALA A 630 -18.30 7.58 11.44
CA ALA A 630 -18.15 9.03 11.39
C ALA A 630 -16.76 9.46 10.88
N ARG A 631 -15.71 8.76 11.30
CA ARG A 631 -14.32 9.00 10.87
C ARG A 631 -14.10 8.54 9.42
N PHE A 632 -14.71 7.42 9.05
CA PHE A 632 -14.65 6.84 7.71
C PHE A 632 -15.30 7.76 6.65
N LEU A 633 -16.43 8.38 7.00
CA LEU A 633 -17.06 9.39 6.15
C LEU A 633 -16.20 10.65 6.01
N ASP A 634 -15.50 11.08 7.07
CA ASP A 634 -14.60 12.24 7.02
C ASP A 634 -13.39 11.96 6.11
N VAL A 635 -12.73 10.81 6.24
CA VAL A 635 -11.60 10.46 5.36
C VAL A 635 -12.03 10.33 3.91
N ARG A 636 -13.26 9.86 3.63
CA ARG A 636 -13.83 9.88 2.27
C ARG A 636 -13.88 11.29 1.69
N GLU A 637 -14.40 12.26 2.44
CA GLU A 637 -14.43 13.66 1.99
C GLU A 637 -13.02 14.24 1.82
N ARG A 638 -12.06 13.82 2.67
CA ARG A 638 -10.65 14.24 2.53
C ARG A 638 -10.04 13.73 1.24
N LEU A 639 -10.27 12.47 0.89
CA LEU A 639 -9.86 11.91 -0.40
C LEU A 639 -10.46 12.73 -1.56
N VAL A 640 -11.76 13.03 -1.51
CA VAL A 640 -12.41 13.90 -2.51
C VAL A 640 -11.76 15.28 -2.60
N SER A 641 -11.40 15.90 -1.47
CA SER A 641 -10.72 17.20 -1.47
C SER A 641 -9.27 17.17 -1.98
N LEU A 642 -8.66 15.98 -2.10
CA LEU A 642 -7.39 15.74 -2.79
C LEU A 642 -7.58 15.50 -4.29
N GLY A 643 -8.81 15.56 -4.80
CA GLY A 643 -9.15 15.25 -6.18
C GLY A 643 -9.30 13.76 -6.46
N ILE A 644 -9.26 12.90 -5.44
CA ILE A 644 -9.50 11.46 -5.56
C ILE A 644 -11.01 11.22 -5.64
N ASN A 645 -11.47 10.56 -6.71
CA ASN A 645 -12.90 10.28 -6.93
C ASN A 645 -13.40 9.12 -6.04
N ALA A 646 -13.36 9.30 -4.72
CA ALA A 646 -13.80 8.28 -3.76
C ALA A 646 -15.32 8.10 -3.79
N GLU A 647 -15.77 6.84 -3.78
CA GLU A 647 -17.18 6.45 -3.83
C GLU A 647 -17.95 7.01 -2.62
N PRO A 648 -19.19 7.52 -2.80
CA PRO A 648 -20.05 7.86 -1.67
C PRO A 648 -20.52 6.59 -0.91
N ILE A 649 -20.38 6.61 0.41
CA ILE A 649 -20.74 5.45 1.27
C ILE A 649 -22.17 5.52 1.82
N GLN A 650 -22.71 6.74 1.97
CA GLN A 650 -24.07 6.96 2.45
C GLN A 650 -24.70 8.18 1.74
N PRO A 651 -26.04 8.29 1.71
CA PRO A 651 -26.70 9.53 1.35
C PRO A 651 -26.15 10.69 2.19
N LEU A 652 -25.88 11.84 1.57
CA LEU A 652 -25.34 13.01 2.26
C LEU A 652 -26.17 13.42 3.50
N TRP A 653 -27.47 13.16 3.49
CA TRP A 653 -28.33 13.38 4.66
C TRP A 653 -27.87 12.60 5.90
N CYS A 654 -27.45 11.34 5.73
CA CYS A 654 -26.89 10.48 6.77
C CYS A 654 -25.54 10.98 7.25
N VAL A 655 -24.69 11.38 6.29
CA VAL A 655 -23.34 11.90 6.57
C VAL A 655 -23.39 13.10 7.51
N LEU A 656 -24.34 14.01 7.31
CA LEU A 656 -24.50 15.21 8.15
C LEU A 656 -25.28 14.96 9.45
N ARG A 657 -25.83 13.75 9.67
CA ARG A 657 -26.71 13.41 10.80
C ARG A 657 -26.32 12.07 11.39
N ARG A 658 -25.21 12.07 12.14
CA ARG A 658 -24.62 10.88 12.75
C ARG A 658 -25.65 9.99 13.45
N GLY A 659 -25.54 8.69 13.21
CA GLY A 659 -26.39 7.66 13.82
C GLY A 659 -27.83 7.59 13.31
N ARG A 660 -28.32 8.58 12.53
CA ARG A 660 -29.72 8.58 12.05
C ARG A 660 -30.02 7.53 10.99
N CYS A 661 -28.99 6.96 10.37
CA CYS A 661 -29.11 5.91 9.35
C CYS A 661 -28.60 4.55 9.85
N ASN A 662 -28.40 4.40 11.16
CA ASN A 662 -28.11 3.10 11.74
C ASN A 662 -29.37 2.23 11.65
N LEU A 663 -29.20 0.93 11.41
CA LEU A 663 -30.31 -0.01 11.52
C LEU A 663 -30.86 0.01 12.95
N PRO A 664 -32.18 -0.10 13.15
CA PRO A 664 -32.75 -0.29 14.48
C PRO A 664 -32.15 -1.55 15.11
N THR A 665 -31.59 -1.42 16.32
CA THR A 665 -31.10 -2.55 17.13
C THR A 665 -32.23 -3.28 17.80
#